data_AF-A0A9W8AGC2-F1
#
_entry.id   AF-A0A9W8AGC2-F1
#
_cell.length_a   1.000
_cell.length_b   1.000
_cell.length_c   1.000
_cell.angle_alpha   90.00
_cell.angle_beta   90.00
_cell.angle_gamma   90.00
#
_symmetry.space_group_name_H-M   'P 1'
#
loop_
_entity.id
_entity.type
_entity.pdbx_description
1 polymer ?
#
loop_
_entity_poly.entity_id
_entity_poly.type
_entity_poly.pdbx_seq_one_letter_code
_entity_poly.pdbx_strand_id
1 'polypeptide(L)'
;MALGGLPSDVFQLDSTQTRLLSRPGAGRLPQLGRRSLFSLLADFAELGTFMLKLRAVAATLHTSPSEWGQTGCAFGTALNNYLNLTQRCLFRLFAELRTVNRLTLLSLRYRVSQIHATLRFLARFCFSIDLEQTLAQLGNAQREVHLAYGFYLPRGSALVSYLYSALLTRSAGDRNGQPDPVTPVLQLFLDRASQPLLKWLRNWLGYLSPRLADTTCDPYREFMFTGPSANKIGRTADLFLATRPRMIPILDGVPAHFHPVPAFLTQAQVWNMMDAGHALAWLRNHGGEKIAGWSKVRDGPSWMFGPVAPPPPVPQSAPYSALPDPVDPAPFHGLPPRRVTTYVTANDGPTLPLVISQRADLPLPILARRWIVTPLDQRADQIHRACLVNLCSRHGWLDHLQRLGATHFLQDSGLRLNLEQVLFEDLPQFMRERQIRLQRQGRADPAPRRQFVHAVAYLRHRLETVLLSASDSVGRGPHRPALATHLTLLTCRDHEEGYLNPLSPLNFLFVRVRYMAPPALGAVFSPAVLDRAERTFLFVLQLRGVGHALAQITRRMFASPLFRKCRSSTDSLTDATRAYVAMATRLQWEMGHFVRALDRYLNAEVFGRTWQPFLAVCAHLTARLNHADSASVTLLPSAADLRAYHESVWDTIRYRTLQRYSTPRVLRHTLQGILETILRFGHRFPADLRYWDDQRRGHLPIKAAAADPLAQTRDLLEEFRIELQAFCEQLAQAVYRRPEAEPVMSDSLRACLADRPDLLNPTARDSVDYHPFRDLLAHIDYAGFYGFN
;
A
#
# COMPACT_ATOMS: atom_id res chain seq x y z
N MET A 1 2.41 -49.44 33.90
CA MET A 1 1.97 -48.28 34.72
C MET A 1 2.93 -47.11 34.63
N ALA A 2 4.21 -47.26 35.05
CA ALA A 2 5.21 -46.19 35.00
C ALA A 2 5.36 -45.51 33.63
N LEU A 3 5.48 -46.27 32.54
CA LEU A 3 5.56 -45.72 31.17
C LEU A 3 4.33 -44.90 30.74
N GLY A 4 3.19 -45.12 31.40
CA GLY A 4 1.96 -44.37 31.17
C GLY A 4 1.82 -43.14 32.08
N GLY A 5 2.82 -42.84 32.91
CA GLY A 5 2.78 -41.74 33.87
C GLY A 5 1.97 -42.03 35.14
N LEU A 6 1.70 -43.31 35.45
CA LEU A 6 0.89 -43.69 36.60
C LEU A 6 1.77 -44.20 37.76
N PRO A 7 1.48 -43.83 39.03
CA PRO A 7 2.19 -44.32 40.19
C PRO A 7 1.97 -45.83 40.40
N SER A 8 2.89 -46.46 41.11
CA SER A 8 2.84 -47.87 41.52
C SER A 8 3.69 -48.12 42.76
N ASP A 9 3.74 -49.36 43.24
CA ASP A 9 4.58 -49.74 44.39
C ASP A 9 6.08 -49.45 44.18
N VAL A 10 6.51 -49.42 42.92
CA VAL A 10 7.91 -49.19 42.51
C VAL A 10 8.16 -47.72 42.18
N PHE A 11 7.15 -46.99 41.71
CA PHE A 11 7.29 -45.61 41.23
C PHE A 11 6.29 -44.71 41.94
N GLN A 12 6.80 -43.70 42.64
CA GLN A 12 5.98 -42.72 43.34
C GLN A 12 6.03 -41.39 42.62
N LEU A 13 4.93 -40.64 42.68
CA LEU A 13 4.94 -39.24 42.27
C LEU A 13 5.63 -38.42 43.36
N ASP A 14 6.40 -37.42 42.94
CA ASP A 14 6.92 -36.38 43.82
C ASP A 14 5.76 -35.60 44.47
N SER A 15 6.05 -34.87 45.54
CA SER A 15 5.20 -33.91 46.24
C SER A 15 4.44 -32.97 45.30
N THR A 16 5.09 -32.51 44.23
CA THR A 16 4.50 -31.63 43.20
C THR A 16 3.58 -32.36 42.23
N GLN A 17 3.52 -33.69 42.29
CA GLN A 17 2.84 -34.56 41.33
C GLN A 17 3.28 -34.37 39.87
N THR A 18 4.45 -33.75 39.62
CA THR A 18 4.94 -33.49 38.26
C THR A 18 5.99 -34.47 37.77
N ARG A 19 6.56 -35.28 38.68
CA ARG A 19 7.69 -36.16 38.41
C ARG A 19 7.47 -37.53 39.03
N LEU A 20 7.73 -38.58 38.24
CA LEU A 20 7.83 -39.95 38.73
C LEU A 20 9.26 -40.20 39.22
N LEU A 21 9.36 -40.71 40.45
CA LEU A 21 10.60 -41.12 41.09
C LEU A 21 10.55 -42.61 41.37
N SER A 22 11.67 -43.31 41.16
CA SER A 22 11.80 -44.69 41.65
C SER A 22 11.88 -44.68 43.16
N ARG A 23 11.05 -45.48 43.83
CA ARG A 23 11.02 -45.53 45.29
C ARG A 23 12.34 -46.12 45.80
N PRO A 24 13.08 -45.45 46.70
CA PRO A 24 14.29 -46.00 47.26
C PRO A 24 13.97 -47.32 48.01
N GLY A 25 14.58 -48.42 47.57
CA GLY A 25 14.35 -49.76 48.13
C GLY A 25 13.31 -50.63 47.41
N ALA A 26 12.59 -50.10 46.42
CA ALA A 26 11.72 -50.92 45.58
C ALA A 26 12.56 -51.79 44.63
N GLY A 27 12.43 -53.12 44.76
CA GLY A 27 13.12 -54.08 43.89
C GLY A 27 14.50 -54.52 44.39
N ARG A 28 14.59 -55.04 45.64
CA ARG A 28 15.69 -55.93 46.02
C ARG A 28 15.57 -57.23 45.22
N LEU A 29 15.98 -57.20 43.95
CA LEU A 29 16.20 -58.42 43.16
C LEU A 29 17.59 -58.96 43.55
N PRO A 30 17.69 -60.14 44.18
CA PRO A 30 18.95 -60.65 44.72
C PRO A 30 20.04 -60.91 43.65
N GLN A 31 19.70 -60.85 42.36
CA GLN A 31 20.57 -61.22 41.24
C GLN A 31 21.02 -60.05 40.33
N LEU A 32 20.61 -58.80 40.58
CA LEU A 32 20.96 -57.64 39.73
C LEU A 32 21.73 -56.58 40.52
N GLY A 33 22.81 -56.06 39.92
CA GLY A 33 23.59 -54.96 40.49
C GLY A 33 22.73 -53.72 40.69
N ARG A 34 22.69 -53.20 41.93
CA ARG A 34 21.82 -52.07 42.33
C ARG A 34 21.94 -50.85 41.40
N ARG A 35 23.15 -50.52 40.91
CA ARG A 35 23.40 -49.34 40.07
C ARG A 35 22.77 -49.47 38.67
N SER A 36 22.93 -50.61 38.01
CA SER A 36 22.44 -50.82 36.64
C SER A 36 20.91 -50.90 36.58
N LEU A 37 20.30 -51.60 37.56
CA LEU A 37 18.85 -51.66 37.69
C LEU A 37 18.25 -50.28 37.99
N PHE A 38 18.89 -49.51 38.88
CA PHE A 38 18.43 -48.16 39.21
C PHE A 38 18.49 -47.21 38.02
N SER A 39 19.55 -47.28 37.20
CA SER A 39 19.64 -46.50 35.96
C SER A 39 18.53 -46.87 34.96
N LEU A 40 18.21 -48.16 34.79
CA LEU A 40 17.10 -48.60 33.94
C LEU A 40 15.74 -48.11 34.44
N LEU A 41 15.50 -48.23 35.76
CA LEU A 41 14.26 -47.76 36.36
C LEU A 41 14.17 -46.23 36.30
N ALA A 42 15.28 -45.51 36.43
CA ALA A 42 15.34 -44.06 36.27
C ALA A 42 14.94 -43.64 34.85
N ASP A 43 15.42 -44.32 33.80
CA ASP A 43 15.02 -44.05 32.42
C ASP A 43 13.50 -44.23 32.20
N PHE A 44 12.92 -45.29 32.79
CA PHE A 44 11.47 -45.52 32.69
C PHE A 44 10.66 -44.50 33.51
N ALA A 45 11.17 -44.07 34.66
CA ALA A 45 10.58 -43.00 35.46
C ALA A 45 10.66 -41.65 34.73
N GLU A 46 11.78 -41.37 34.04
CA GLU A 46 11.97 -40.18 33.21
C GLU A 46 10.97 -40.16 32.05
N LEU A 47 10.82 -41.27 31.34
CA LEU A 47 9.82 -41.41 30.27
C LEU A 47 8.39 -41.20 30.79
N GLY A 48 8.04 -41.84 31.90
CA GLY A 48 6.74 -41.65 32.56
C GLY A 48 6.50 -40.20 32.99
N THR A 49 7.55 -39.52 33.47
CA THR A 49 7.52 -38.10 33.80
C THR A 49 7.24 -37.24 32.57
N PHE A 50 7.89 -37.51 31.43
CA PHE A 50 7.62 -36.76 30.20
C PHE A 50 6.19 -36.96 29.70
N MET A 51 5.66 -38.19 29.76
CA MET A 51 4.25 -38.46 29.43
C MET A 51 3.29 -37.65 30.30
N LEU A 52 3.53 -37.62 31.62
CA LEU A 52 2.71 -36.87 32.57
C LEU A 52 2.75 -35.36 32.31
N LYS A 53 3.96 -34.80 32.18
CA LYS A 53 4.17 -33.37 31.92
C LYS A 53 3.55 -32.92 30.60
N LEU A 54 3.73 -33.68 29.52
CA LEU A 54 3.17 -33.34 28.21
C LEU A 54 1.65 -33.46 28.18
N ARG A 55 1.05 -34.38 28.95
CA ARG A 55 -0.41 -34.42 29.13
C ARG A 55 -0.93 -33.19 29.86
N ALA A 56 -0.23 -32.74 30.90
CA ALA A 56 -0.58 -31.51 31.60
C ALA A 56 -0.54 -30.31 30.64
N VAL A 57 0.51 -30.17 29.82
CA VAL A 57 0.59 -29.13 28.77
C VAL A 57 -0.62 -29.20 27.84
N ALA A 58 -0.92 -30.38 27.28
CA ALA A 58 -2.05 -30.53 26.36
C ALA A 58 -3.39 -30.14 27.01
N ALA A 59 -3.61 -30.51 28.28
CA ALA A 59 -4.81 -30.15 29.03
C ALA A 59 -4.89 -28.63 29.31
N THR A 60 -3.78 -27.99 29.69
CA THR A 60 -3.71 -26.54 29.92
C THR A 60 -4.02 -25.75 28.65
N LEU A 61 -3.49 -26.18 27.50
CA LEU A 61 -3.76 -25.56 26.21
C LEU A 61 -5.24 -25.62 25.81
N HIS A 62 -5.97 -26.65 26.24
CA HIS A 62 -7.41 -26.77 25.99
C HIS A 62 -8.27 -25.95 26.95
N THR A 63 -7.87 -25.86 28.20
CA THR A 63 -8.63 -25.18 29.26
C THR A 63 -8.49 -23.66 29.20
N SER A 64 -7.38 -23.15 28.65
CA SER A 64 -7.06 -21.71 28.62
C SER A 64 -6.89 -21.18 27.19
N PRO A 65 -7.94 -21.21 26.33
CA PRO A 65 -7.83 -20.78 24.94
C PRO A 65 -7.63 -19.26 24.81
N SER A 66 -8.00 -18.47 25.83
CA SER A 66 -7.74 -17.02 25.88
C SER A 66 -6.25 -16.69 25.92
N GLU A 67 -5.44 -17.54 26.55
CA GLU A 67 -4.00 -17.36 26.71
C GLU A 67 -3.25 -17.83 25.45
N TRP A 68 -3.57 -19.05 24.98
CA TRP A 68 -2.80 -19.73 23.94
C TRP A 68 -3.42 -19.67 22.54
N GLY A 69 -4.66 -19.20 22.43
CA GLY A 69 -5.39 -19.07 21.17
C GLY A 69 -5.77 -20.41 20.52
N GLN A 70 -6.43 -20.33 19.35
CA GLN A 70 -6.82 -21.47 18.53
C GLN A 70 -5.61 -22.27 18.03
N THR A 71 -4.49 -21.60 17.73
CA THR A 71 -3.27 -22.32 17.30
C THR A 71 -2.70 -23.17 18.43
N GLY A 72 -2.65 -22.64 19.65
CA GLY A 72 -2.25 -23.36 20.86
C GLY A 72 -3.19 -24.52 21.17
N CYS A 73 -4.51 -24.31 21.09
CA CYS A 73 -5.48 -25.39 21.25
C CYS A 73 -5.30 -26.50 20.20
N ALA A 74 -5.08 -26.14 18.93
CA ALA A 74 -4.86 -27.11 17.86
C ALA A 74 -3.59 -27.95 18.08
N PHE A 75 -2.51 -27.30 18.56
CA PHE A 75 -1.30 -27.98 19.00
C PHE A 75 -1.56 -28.91 20.19
N GLY A 76 -2.30 -28.45 21.20
CA GLY A 76 -2.73 -29.25 22.35
C GLY A 76 -3.48 -30.52 21.94
N THR A 77 -4.43 -30.42 21.00
CA THR A 77 -5.16 -31.58 20.46
C THR A 77 -4.20 -32.57 19.81
N ALA A 78 -3.28 -32.07 18.99
CA ALA A 78 -2.31 -32.89 18.28
C ALA A 78 -1.36 -33.61 19.24
N LEU A 79 -0.89 -32.90 20.27
CA LEU A 79 -0.04 -33.44 21.32
C LEU A 79 -0.79 -34.53 22.11
N ASN A 80 -2.03 -34.28 22.54
CA ASN A 80 -2.83 -35.27 23.26
C ASN A 80 -3.05 -36.55 22.41
N ASN A 81 -3.38 -36.39 21.13
CA ASN A 81 -3.55 -37.51 20.21
C ASN A 81 -2.26 -38.33 20.06
N TYR A 82 -1.11 -37.66 19.95
CA TYR A 82 0.19 -38.33 19.89
C TYR A 82 0.51 -39.09 21.19
N LEU A 83 0.23 -38.51 22.36
CA LEU A 83 0.45 -39.17 23.65
C LEU A 83 -0.46 -40.40 23.82
N ASN A 84 -1.72 -40.32 23.39
CA ASN A 84 -2.65 -41.45 23.41
C ASN A 84 -2.20 -42.58 22.47
N LEU A 85 -1.71 -42.22 21.27
CA LEU A 85 -1.13 -43.19 20.33
C LEU A 85 0.11 -43.86 20.95
N THR A 86 1.02 -43.05 21.50
CA THR A 86 2.23 -43.53 22.17
C THR A 86 1.90 -44.51 23.29
N GLN A 87 0.91 -44.18 24.13
CA GLN A 87 0.45 -45.07 25.19
C GLN A 87 -0.09 -46.41 24.65
N ARG A 88 -0.92 -46.38 23.60
CA ARG A 88 -1.43 -47.61 22.96
C ARG A 88 -0.29 -48.44 22.37
N CYS A 89 0.70 -47.81 21.76
CA CYS A 89 1.88 -48.48 21.21
C CYS A 89 2.73 -49.12 22.31
N LEU A 90 2.92 -48.44 23.45
CA LEU A 90 3.60 -49.02 24.60
C LEU A 90 2.85 -50.23 25.17
N PHE A 91 1.52 -50.18 25.24
CA PHE A 91 0.71 -51.33 25.66
C PHE A 91 0.82 -52.52 24.69
N ARG A 92 0.76 -52.26 23.38
CA ARG A 92 0.92 -53.30 22.34
C ARG A 92 2.32 -53.92 22.39
N LEU A 93 3.37 -53.11 22.48
CA LEU A 93 4.74 -53.57 22.61
C LEU A 93 4.92 -54.45 23.85
N PHE A 94 4.32 -54.07 24.97
CA PHE A 94 4.38 -54.87 26.19
C PHE A 94 3.66 -56.22 26.02
N ALA A 95 2.49 -56.22 25.39
CA ALA A 95 1.76 -57.45 25.08
C ALA A 95 2.56 -58.37 24.15
N GLU A 96 3.17 -57.83 23.10
CA GLU A 96 4.00 -58.57 22.13
C GLU A 96 5.25 -59.17 22.79
N LEU A 97 6.00 -58.38 23.58
CA LEU A 97 7.17 -58.90 24.28
C LEU A 97 6.79 -59.99 25.29
N ARG A 98 5.60 -59.89 25.89
CA ARG A 98 5.06 -60.91 26.81
C ARG A 98 4.67 -62.19 26.06
N THR A 99 4.00 -62.10 24.91
CA THR A 99 3.60 -63.29 24.13
C THR A 99 4.80 -64.06 23.59
N VAL A 100 5.87 -63.37 23.20
CA VAL A 100 7.12 -63.99 22.70
C VAL A 100 8.04 -64.43 23.84
N ASN A 101 7.64 -64.27 25.11
CA ASN A 101 8.43 -64.58 26.30
C ASN A 101 9.82 -63.90 26.32
N ARG A 102 9.95 -62.74 25.65
CA ARG A 102 11.17 -61.91 25.52
C ARG A 102 11.10 -60.65 26.37
N LEU A 103 10.14 -60.56 27.27
CA LEU A 103 9.93 -59.40 28.12
C LEU A 103 11.06 -59.31 29.17
N THR A 104 12.12 -58.60 28.82
CA THR A 104 13.19 -58.20 29.73
C THR A 104 13.21 -56.68 29.81
N LEU A 105 13.73 -56.12 30.91
CA LEU A 105 13.86 -54.66 31.05
C LEU A 105 14.78 -54.07 29.96
N LEU A 106 15.79 -54.83 29.54
CA LEU A 106 16.72 -54.44 28.48
C LEU A 106 16.04 -54.42 27.10
N SER A 107 15.27 -55.46 26.75
CA SER A 107 14.54 -55.49 25.48
C SER A 107 13.50 -54.37 25.42
N LEU A 108 12.80 -54.12 26.53
CA LEU A 108 11.86 -53.00 26.63
C LEU A 108 12.55 -51.64 26.50
N ARG A 109 13.69 -51.42 27.20
CA ARG A 109 14.46 -50.17 27.09
C ARG A 109 14.90 -49.92 25.65
N TYR A 110 15.42 -50.94 24.98
CA TYR A 110 15.86 -50.85 23.59
C TYR A 110 14.72 -50.48 22.65
N ARG A 111 13.58 -51.20 22.73
CA ARG A 111 12.42 -50.95 21.86
C ARG A 111 11.72 -49.61 22.13
N VAL A 112 11.81 -49.08 23.35
CA VAL A 112 11.21 -47.79 23.74
C VAL A 112 12.17 -46.61 23.55
N SER A 113 13.45 -46.85 23.22
CA SER A 113 14.49 -45.82 23.12
C SER A 113 14.12 -44.65 22.19
N GLN A 114 13.53 -44.93 21.02
CA GLN A 114 13.09 -43.90 20.07
C GLN A 114 11.93 -43.08 20.63
N ILE A 115 10.92 -43.74 21.23
CA ILE A 115 9.80 -43.07 21.91
C ILE A 115 10.33 -42.18 23.04
N HIS A 116 11.30 -42.68 23.81
CA HIS A 116 11.94 -41.93 24.88
C HIS A 116 12.62 -40.67 24.33
N ALA A 117 13.42 -40.79 23.27
CA ALA A 117 14.10 -39.66 22.65
C ALA A 117 13.10 -38.59 22.15
N THR A 118 12.01 -39.02 21.51
CA THR A 118 10.97 -38.10 21.03
C THR A 118 10.22 -37.42 22.17
N LEU A 119 9.78 -38.16 23.20
CA LEU A 119 9.11 -37.58 24.36
C LEU A 119 10.03 -36.64 25.14
N ARG A 120 11.31 -37.00 25.29
CA ARG A 120 12.32 -36.14 25.91
C ARG A 120 12.43 -34.83 25.14
N PHE A 121 12.58 -34.90 23.82
CA PHE A 121 12.64 -33.71 22.97
C PHE A 121 11.39 -32.84 23.12
N LEU A 122 10.19 -33.42 23.05
CA LEU A 122 8.94 -32.67 23.19
C LEU A 122 8.80 -32.01 24.56
N ALA A 123 9.23 -32.70 25.62
CA ALA A 123 9.27 -32.13 26.95
C ALA A 123 10.26 -30.95 27.03
N ARG A 124 11.45 -31.07 26.41
CA ARG A 124 12.39 -29.95 26.31
C ARG A 124 11.82 -28.79 25.52
N PHE A 125 11.10 -29.08 24.44
CA PHE A 125 10.48 -28.09 23.58
C PHE A 125 9.38 -27.30 24.30
N CYS A 126 8.56 -27.95 25.13
CA CYS A 126 7.49 -27.26 25.85
C CYS A 126 7.98 -26.56 27.13
N PHE A 127 8.89 -27.19 27.87
CA PHE A 127 9.31 -26.72 29.20
C PHE A 127 10.63 -25.96 29.21
N SER A 128 11.33 -25.85 28.07
CA SER A 128 12.63 -25.17 27.90
C SER A 128 13.58 -25.39 29.09
N ILE A 129 14.29 -26.52 29.09
CA ILE A 129 15.03 -27.03 30.27
C ILE A 129 16.03 -26.01 30.86
N ASP A 130 16.54 -25.06 30.06
CA ASP A 130 17.33 -23.93 30.56
C ASP A 130 16.42 -22.79 31.02
N LEU A 131 15.84 -22.96 32.21
CA LEU A 131 14.89 -22.02 32.82
C LEU A 131 15.47 -20.59 32.87
N GLU A 132 16.74 -20.44 33.25
CA GLU A 132 17.39 -19.13 33.42
C GLU A 132 17.63 -18.42 32.08
N GLN A 133 18.15 -19.13 31.08
CA GLN A 133 18.38 -18.54 29.75
C GLN A 133 17.06 -18.22 29.04
N THR A 134 16.06 -19.08 29.22
CA THR A 134 14.74 -18.86 28.59
C THR A 134 14.02 -17.72 29.27
N LEU A 135 13.98 -17.65 30.61
CA LEU A 135 13.40 -16.52 31.33
C LEU A 135 14.09 -15.21 30.97
N ALA A 136 15.41 -15.19 30.80
CA ALA A 136 16.14 -13.99 30.37
C ALA A 136 15.65 -13.45 29.01
N GLN A 137 15.24 -14.34 28.09
CA GLN A 137 14.77 -13.98 26.74
C GLN A 137 13.26 -13.66 26.67
N LEU A 138 12.47 -14.09 27.64
CA LEU A 138 11.02 -13.85 27.69
C LEU A 138 10.70 -12.43 28.18
N GLY A 139 9.71 -11.79 27.54
CA GLY A 139 9.14 -10.52 28.03
C GLY A 139 8.34 -10.71 29.32
N ASN A 140 8.07 -9.63 30.06
CA ASN A 140 7.42 -9.70 31.39
C ASN A 140 6.10 -10.50 31.37
N ALA A 141 5.20 -10.23 30.43
CA ALA A 141 3.94 -10.98 30.31
C ALA A 141 4.16 -12.48 30.03
N GLN A 142 5.17 -12.82 29.23
CA GLN A 142 5.50 -14.22 28.93
C GLN A 142 6.12 -14.93 30.13
N ARG A 143 6.90 -14.21 30.94
CA ARG A 143 7.43 -14.70 32.22
C ARG A 143 6.31 -14.97 33.22
N GLU A 144 5.33 -14.09 33.32
CA GLU A 144 4.16 -14.30 34.20
C GLU A 144 3.39 -15.57 33.82
N VAL A 145 3.13 -15.77 32.52
CA VAL A 145 2.51 -17.02 32.03
C VAL A 145 3.39 -18.23 32.34
N HIS A 146 4.70 -18.13 32.12
CA HIS A 146 5.63 -19.22 32.45
C HIS A 146 5.61 -19.57 33.95
N LEU A 147 5.63 -18.57 34.83
CA LEU A 147 5.59 -18.75 36.28
C LEU A 147 4.25 -19.34 36.74
N ALA A 148 3.14 -18.96 36.10
CA ALA A 148 1.81 -19.46 36.44
C ALA A 148 1.59 -20.92 36.04
N TYR A 149 2.03 -21.32 34.85
CA TYR A 149 1.73 -22.65 34.29
C TYR A 149 2.92 -23.62 34.31
N GLY A 150 4.12 -23.15 34.63
CA GLY A 150 5.36 -23.92 34.62
C GLY A 150 5.92 -24.19 33.21
N PHE A 151 5.34 -23.59 32.16
CA PHE A 151 5.83 -23.68 30.79
C PHE A 151 5.38 -22.45 29.99
N TYR A 152 6.04 -22.19 28.85
CA TYR A 152 5.61 -21.15 27.92
C TYR A 152 5.70 -21.61 26.46
N LEU A 153 4.64 -21.38 25.70
CA LEU A 153 4.61 -21.58 24.26
C LEU A 153 4.21 -20.28 23.55
N PRO A 154 4.89 -19.88 22.46
CA PRO A 154 4.45 -18.72 21.70
C PRO A 154 3.01 -18.92 21.17
N ARG A 155 2.28 -17.82 20.95
CA ARG A 155 0.89 -17.82 20.47
C ARG A 155 0.79 -17.49 18.98
N GLY A 156 -0.24 -18.01 18.30
CA GLY A 156 -0.58 -17.65 16.93
C GLY A 156 0.50 -18.07 15.93
N SER A 157 0.83 -17.18 15.01
CA SER A 157 1.90 -17.40 14.03
C SER A 157 3.27 -17.66 14.67
N ALA A 158 3.53 -17.15 15.88
CA ALA A 158 4.79 -17.40 16.58
C ALA A 158 4.96 -18.88 16.96
N LEU A 159 3.87 -19.57 17.34
CA LEU A 159 3.91 -21.02 17.61
C LEU A 159 4.29 -21.80 16.36
N VAL A 160 3.65 -21.44 15.24
CA VAL A 160 3.86 -22.09 13.95
C VAL A 160 5.30 -21.84 13.46
N SER A 161 5.81 -20.61 13.62
CA SER A 161 7.22 -20.29 13.36
C SER A 161 8.16 -21.09 14.26
N TYR A 162 7.85 -21.22 15.56
CA TYR A 162 8.68 -21.97 16.50
C TYR A 162 8.76 -23.46 16.14
N LEU A 163 7.62 -24.07 15.78
CA LEU A 163 7.56 -25.44 15.26
C LEU A 163 8.32 -25.60 13.94
N TYR A 164 8.16 -24.64 13.02
CA TYR A 164 8.85 -24.66 11.72
C TYR A 164 10.36 -24.54 11.88
N SER A 165 10.85 -23.61 12.71
CA SER A 165 12.28 -23.45 13.01
C SER A 165 12.86 -24.71 13.65
N ALA A 166 12.17 -25.30 14.63
CA ALA A 166 12.62 -26.54 15.26
C ALA A 166 12.71 -27.69 14.25
N LEU A 167 11.75 -27.77 13.32
CA LEU A 167 11.76 -28.75 12.24
C LEU A 167 12.96 -28.53 11.30
N LEU A 168 13.24 -27.28 10.89
CA LEU A 168 14.38 -26.95 10.03
C LEU A 168 15.73 -27.26 10.69
N THR A 169 15.91 -26.91 11.96
CA THR A 169 17.15 -27.16 12.70
C THR A 169 17.46 -28.66 12.75
N ARG A 170 16.43 -29.51 12.90
CA ARG A 170 16.61 -30.97 12.92
C ARG A 170 16.79 -31.56 11.53
N SER A 171 16.05 -31.10 10.53
CA SER A 171 16.24 -31.52 9.14
C SER A 171 17.63 -31.17 8.60
N ALA A 172 18.24 -30.06 9.03
CA ALA A 172 19.60 -29.68 8.63
C ALA A 172 20.70 -30.50 9.34
N GLY A 173 20.39 -31.10 10.49
CA GLY A 173 21.33 -31.90 11.29
C GLY A 173 21.47 -33.34 10.81
N ASP A 174 20.62 -33.82 9.89
CA ASP A 174 20.60 -35.20 9.41
C ASP A 174 21.71 -35.47 8.39
N ARG A 175 22.97 -35.39 8.84
CA ARG A 175 24.17 -35.62 8.02
C ARG A 175 24.45 -37.10 7.76
N ASN A 176 23.83 -38.00 8.52
CA ASN A 176 24.12 -39.43 8.50
C ASN A 176 23.05 -40.26 7.76
N GLY A 177 22.03 -39.62 7.17
CA GLY A 177 20.95 -40.32 6.45
C GLY A 177 20.07 -41.19 7.34
N GLN A 178 20.07 -40.96 8.65
CA GLN A 178 19.26 -41.71 9.62
C GLN A 178 18.04 -40.87 9.97
N PRO A 179 16.82 -41.30 9.57
CA PRO A 179 15.62 -40.49 9.75
C PRO A 179 15.38 -40.19 11.23
N ASP A 180 15.45 -38.91 11.58
CA ASP A 180 15.20 -38.46 12.94
C ASP A 180 13.74 -38.74 13.37
N PRO A 181 13.49 -39.55 14.42
CA PRO A 181 12.14 -39.92 14.85
C PRO A 181 11.31 -38.72 15.37
N VAL A 182 11.94 -37.58 15.63
CA VAL A 182 11.27 -36.34 16.06
C VAL A 182 10.64 -35.59 14.90
N THR A 183 11.30 -35.59 13.74
CA THR A 183 10.87 -34.88 12.52
C THR A 183 9.42 -35.17 12.11
N PRO A 184 8.96 -36.44 12.00
CA PRO A 184 7.56 -36.72 11.63
C PRO A 184 6.55 -36.23 12.66
N VAL A 185 6.92 -36.19 13.95
CA VAL A 185 6.04 -35.70 15.02
C VAL A 185 5.94 -34.18 14.99
N LEU A 186 7.07 -33.48 14.78
CA LEU A 186 7.06 -32.03 14.58
C LEU A 186 6.28 -31.63 13.32
N GLN A 187 6.37 -32.41 12.24
CA GLN A 187 5.59 -32.19 11.03
C GLN A 187 4.08 -32.36 11.30
N LEU A 188 3.67 -33.37 12.06
CA LEU A 188 2.28 -33.55 12.49
C LEU A 188 1.79 -32.35 13.30
N PHE A 189 2.61 -31.86 14.24
CA PHE A 189 2.26 -30.71 15.08
C PHE A 189 2.18 -29.43 14.27
N LEU A 190 3.11 -29.19 13.35
CA LEU A 190 3.09 -28.05 12.45
C LEU A 190 1.85 -28.07 11.54
N ASP A 191 1.52 -29.22 10.96
CA ASP A 191 0.32 -29.39 10.12
C ASP A 191 -0.94 -29.03 10.90
N ARG A 192 -1.11 -29.54 12.12
CA ARG A 192 -2.29 -29.29 12.95
C ARG A 192 -2.34 -27.88 13.51
N ALA A 193 -1.24 -27.36 14.03
CA ALA A 193 -1.16 -26.02 14.64
C ALA A 193 -1.30 -24.90 13.60
N SER A 194 -0.95 -25.16 12.33
CA SER A 194 -1.11 -24.18 11.25
C SER A 194 -2.53 -24.12 10.66
N GLN A 195 -3.40 -25.12 10.90
CA GLN A 195 -4.75 -25.14 10.33
C GLN A 195 -5.59 -23.89 10.65
N PRO A 196 -5.63 -23.36 11.89
CA PRO A 196 -6.38 -22.13 12.18
C PRO A 196 -5.88 -20.95 11.35
N LEU A 197 -4.56 -20.77 11.27
CA LEU A 197 -3.92 -19.72 10.47
C LEU A 197 -4.23 -19.86 8.98
N LEU A 198 -4.10 -21.07 8.43
CA LEU A 198 -4.41 -21.35 7.03
C LEU A 198 -5.91 -21.16 6.74
N LYS A 199 -6.79 -21.48 7.69
CA LYS A 199 -8.22 -21.20 7.58
C LYS A 199 -8.47 -19.69 7.50
N TRP A 200 -7.86 -18.88 8.36
CA TRP A 200 -8.00 -17.41 8.28
C TRP A 200 -7.44 -16.84 6.98
N LEU A 201 -6.26 -17.29 6.53
CA LEU A 201 -5.68 -16.92 5.23
C LEU A 201 -6.61 -17.28 4.07
N ARG A 202 -7.18 -18.49 4.09
CA ARG A 202 -8.14 -18.93 3.06
C ARG A 202 -9.38 -18.06 3.04
N ASN A 203 -9.90 -17.68 4.22
CA ASN A 203 -11.06 -16.81 4.33
C ASN A 203 -10.75 -15.40 3.82
N TRP A 204 -9.57 -14.88 4.19
CA TRP A 204 -9.04 -13.59 3.76
C TRP A 204 -8.92 -13.49 2.23
N LEU A 205 -8.44 -14.55 1.58
CA LEU A 205 -8.31 -14.66 0.12
C LEU A 205 -9.59 -15.18 -0.57
N GLY A 206 -10.71 -15.28 0.14
CA GLY A 206 -12.01 -15.57 -0.44
C GLY A 206 -12.17 -16.99 -0.97
N TYR A 207 -11.48 -17.97 -0.40
CA TYR A 207 -11.71 -19.39 -0.69
C TYR A 207 -13.03 -19.89 -0.08
N LEU A 208 -13.51 -19.27 1.01
CA LEU A 208 -14.81 -19.62 1.60
C LEU A 208 -15.93 -18.70 1.10
N SER A 209 -17.14 -19.26 1.03
CA SER A 209 -18.35 -18.55 0.65
C SER A 209 -18.60 -17.33 1.56
N PRO A 210 -19.01 -16.18 1.01
CA PRO A 210 -19.27 -14.96 1.79
C PRO A 210 -20.36 -15.13 2.86
N ARG A 211 -21.25 -16.13 2.72
CA ARG A 211 -22.24 -16.46 3.78
C ARG A 211 -21.59 -17.03 5.05
N LEU A 212 -20.37 -17.55 4.94
CA LEU A 212 -19.57 -18.02 6.07
C LEU A 212 -18.56 -16.97 6.55
N ALA A 213 -18.51 -15.79 5.95
CA ALA A 213 -17.49 -14.78 6.26
C ALA A 213 -17.64 -14.17 7.66
N ASP A 214 -18.78 -14.29 8.33
CA ASP A 214 -18.90 -13.93 9.75
C ASP A 214 -18.05 -14.84 10.67
N THR A 215 -17.60 -16.00 10.17
CA THR A 215 -16.61 -16.86 10.85
C THR A 215 -15.15 -16.41 10.64
N THR A 216 -14.91 -15.25 10.02
CA THR A 216 -13.59 -14.59 9.98
C THR A 216 -13.17 -14.00 11.32
N CYS A 217 -14.02 -14.09 12.34
CA CYS A 217 -13.65 -13.76 13.70
C CYS A 217 -12.53 -14.70 14.14
N ASP A 218 -11.31 -14.22 14.06
CA ASP A 218 -10.21 -14.66 14.90
C ASP A 218 -10.48 -14.09 16.31
N PRO A 219 -11.11 -14.87 17.20
CA PRO A 219 -11.61 -14.36 18.48
C PRO A 219 -10.44 -14.03 19.42
N TYR A 220 -9.25 -14.53 19.10
CA TYR A 220 -8.05 -14.44 19.89
C TYR A 220 -7.02 -13.50 19.25
N ARG A 221 -7.36 -12.79 18.17
CA ARG A 221 -6.47 -11.83 17.49
C ARG A 221 -5.12 -12.41 17.06
N GLU A 222 -5.02 -13.73 16.84
CA GLU A 222 -3.82 -14.43 16.38
C GLU A 222 -3.47 -14.24 14.90
N PHE A 223 -4.41 -13.74 14.11
CA PHE A 223 -4.26 -13.53 12.69
C PHE A 223 -3.39 -12.29 12.44
N MET A 224 -2.37 -12.46 11.59
CA MET A 224 -1.41 -11.41 11.27
C MET A 224 -2.01 -10.18 10.56
N PHE A 225 -3.22 -10.31 10.01
CA PHE A 225 -3.94 -9.18 9.42
C PHE A 225 -5.07 -8.74 10.34
N THR A 226 -5.07 -7.46 10.71
CA THR A 226 -6.23 -6.86 11.35
C THR A 226 -7.21 -6.42 10.27
N GLY A 227 -8.29 -7.18 10.12
CA GLY A 227 -9.41 -6.72 9.30
C GLY A 227 -10.06 -5.48 9.93
N PRO A 228 -10.54 -4.50 9.15
CA PRO A 228 -11.47 -3.52 9.69
C PRO A 228 -12.68 -4.31 10.19
N SER A 229 -13.05 -4.12 11.47
CA SER A 229 -14.26 -4.72 12.04
C SER A 229 -15.41 -4.52 11.05
N ALA A 230 -16.18 -5.57 10.73
CA ALA A 230 -17.24 -5.52 9.72
C ALA A 230 -18.14 -4.27 9.82
N ASN A 231 -18.35 -3.75 11.04
CA ASN A 231 -19.13 -2.56 11.34
C ASN A 231 -18.52 -1.21 10.90
N LYS A 232 -17.23 -1.14 10.54
CA LYS A 232 -16.56 0.10 10.08
C LYS A 232 -16.40 0.19 8.56
N ILE A 233 -16.60 -0.91 7.83
CA ILE A 233 -16.34 -1.01 6.39
C ILE A 233 -17.24 -0.07 5.58
N GLY A 234 -18.46 0.24 6.05
CA GLY A 234 -19.43 1.06 5.31
C GLY A 234 -19.09 2.56 5.15
N ARG A 235 -18.22 3.15 5.98
CA ARG A 235 -17.83 4.58 5.86
C ARG A 235 -16.35 4.82 5.57
N THR A 236 -15.49 3.80 5.72
CA THR A 236 -14.03 3.96 5.51
C THR A 236 -13.47 3.13 4.35
N ALA A 237 -14.29 2.36 3.61
CA ALA A 237 -13.82 1.58 2.45
C ALA A 237 -13.07 2.44 1.42
N ASP A 238 -13.50 3.68 1.20
CA ASP A 238 -12.88 4.61 0.25
C ASP A 238 -11.52 5.16 0.73
N LEU A 239 -11.34 5.25 2.05
CA LEU A 239 -10.06 5.62 2.68
C LEU A 239 -9.10 4.44 2.80
N PHE A 240 -9.60 3.21 2.66
CA PHE A 240 -8.91 2.02 3.13
C PHE A 240 -7.80 1.55 2.19
N LEU A 241 -8.02 1.61 0.88
CA LEU A 241 -6.94 1.47 -0.10
C LEU A 241 -6.08 2.75 -0.19
N ALA A 242 -6.59 3.89 0.31
CA ALA A 242 -5.93 5.20 0.34
C ALA A 242 -5.04 5.42 1.59
N THR A 243 -5.14 4.59 2.62
CA THR A 243 -4.14 4.48 3.68
C THR A 243 -3.40 3.18 3.47
N ARG A 244 -2.07 3.21 3.22
CA ARG A 244 -1.30 1.96 3.34
C ARG A 244 -1.67 1.37 4.70
N PRO A 245 -2.20 0.14 4.78
CA PRO A 245 -2.42 -0.51 6.05
C PRO A 245 -1.06 -0.50 6.76
N ARG A 246 -0.97 0.26 7.83
CA ARG A 246 0.13 0.08 8.76
C ARG A 246 -0.11 -1.33 9.30
N MET A 247 0.88 -2.23 9.16
CA MET A 247 0.99 -3.30 10.15
C MET A 247 0.85 -2.60 11.50
N ILE A 248 -0.21 -2.93 12.23
CA ILE A 248 -0.73 -2.28 13.45
C ILE A 248 0.17 -1.12 13.92
N PRO A 249 -0.19 0.15 13.65
CA PRO A 249 0.56 1.24 14.24
C PRO A 249 0.44 1.11 15.76
N ILE A 250 1.57 1.32 16.43
CA ILE A 250 1.69 1.61 17.85
C ILE A 250 0.58 2.62 18.20
N LEU A 251 -0.53 2.13 18.73
CA LEU A 251 -1.59 2.93 19.31
C LEU A 251 -1.45 2.69 20.82
N ASP A 252 -1.02 3.75 21.51
CA ASP A 252 -1.08 3.96 22.95
C ASP A 252 -0.59 2.81 23.84
N GLY A 253 0.73 2.75 24.05
CA GLY A 253 1.34 2.22 25.28
C GLY A 253 1.27 0.70 25.53
N VAL A 254 0.55 -0.08 24.72
CA VAL A 254 0.60 -1.55 24.80
C VAL A 254 1.78 -2.02 23.95
N PRO A 255 2.79 -2.71 24.52
CA PRO A 255 3.88 -3.27 23.72
C PRO A 255 3.25 -4.20 22.69
N ALA A 256 3.35 -3.83 21.42
CA ALA A 256 2.84 -4.61 20.32
C ALA A 256 3.52 -5.98 20.35
N HIS A 257 2.85 -6.98 20.91
CA HIS A 257 3.07 -8.37 20.55
C HIS A 257 2.65 -8.49 19.08
N PHE A 258 3.51 -8.03 18.17
CA PHE A 258 3.41 -8.38 16.76
C PHE A 258 3.26 -9.90 16.71
N HIS A 259 2.15 -10.39 16.17
CA HIS A 259 2.14 -11.77 15.70
C HIS A 259 3.16 -11.82 14.57
N PRO A 260 4.33 -12.45 14.76
CA PRO A 260 5.40 -12.40 13.78
C PRO A 260 4.90 -13.01 12.48
N VAL A 261 5.42 -12.55 11.35
CA VAL A 261 5.18 -13.24 10.08
C VAL A 261 5.55 -14.72 10.26
N PRO A 262 4.68 -15.67 9.89
CA PRO A 262 5.02 -17.08 9.96
C PRO A 262 6.33 -17.33 9.22
N ALA A 263 7.29 -18.01 9.84
CA ALA A 263 8.66 -18.11 9.34
C ALA A 263 8.79 -18.79 7.95
N PHE A 264 7.74 -19.47 7.51
CA PHE A 264 7.64 -20.07 6.17
C PHE A 264 7.13 -19.11 5.08
N LEU A 265 6.73 -17.88 5.44
CA LEU A 265 6.35 -16.80 4.52
C LEU A 265 7.42 -15.72 4.53
N THR A 266 7.74 -15.20 3.35
CA THR A 266 8.57 -14.00 3.22
C THR A 266 7.74 -12.74 3.50
N GLN A 267 8.40 -11.65 3.87
CA GLN A 267 7.73 -10.36 4.09
C GLN A 267 6.99 -9.89 2.82
N ALA A 268 7.59 -10.05 1.64
CA ALA A 268 6.97 -9.68 0.37
C ALA A 268 5.67 -10.46 0.09
N GLN A 269 5.65 -11.76 0.43
CA GLN A 269 4.45 -12.59 0.27
C GLN A 269 3.33 -12.19 1.22
N VAL A 270 3.67 -11.85 2.47
CA VAL A 270 2.69 -11.33 3.42
C VAL A 270 2.08 -10.02 2.92
N TRP A 271 2.89 -9.10 2.40
CA TRP A 271 2.39 -7.86 1.78
C TRP A 271 1.47 -8.17 0.59
N ASN A 272 1.88 -9.08 -0.31
CA ASN A 272 1.05 -9.48 -1.45
C ASN A 272 -0.31 -10.04 -1.03
N MET A 273 -0.34 -10.95 -0.04
CA MET A 273 -1.57 -11.56 0.47
C MET A 273 -2.46 -10.55 1.21
N MET A 274 -1.86 -9.61 1.93
CA MET A 274 -2.58 -8.53 2.60
C MET A 274 -3.25 -7.61 1.58
N ASP A 275 -2.50 -7.13 0.58
CA ASP A 275 -3.02 -6.30 -0.50
C ASP A 275 -4.10 -7.04 -1.29
N ALA A 276 -3.94 -8.35 -1.52
CA ALA A 276 -4.94 -9.16 -2.20
C ALA A 276 -6.25 -9.25 -1.41
N GLY A 277 -6.22 -9.47 -0.10
CA GLY A 277 -7.47 -9.47 0.68
C GLY A 277 -8.14 -8.10 0.73
N HIS A 278 -7.38 -7.01 0.68
CA HIS A 278 -7.94 -5.66 0.52
C HIS A 278 -8.58 -5.45 -0.85
N ALA A 279 -7.90 -5.87 -1.92
CA ALA A 279 -8.44 -5.87 -3.26
C ALA A 279 -9.71 -6.74 -3.36
N LEU A 280 -9.77 -7.87 -2.66
CA LEU A 280 -10.96 -8.71 -2.57
C LEU A 280 -12.11 -8.01 -1.85
N ALA A 281 -11.83 -7.35 -0.72
CA ALA A 281 -12.84 -6.58 0.01
C ALA A 281 -13.39 -5.44 -0.85
N TRP A 282 -12.52 -4.74 -1.58
CA TRP A 282 -12.91 -3.72 -2.55
C TRP A 282 -13.77 -4.29 -3.68
N LEU A 283 -13.38 -5.44 -4.25
CA LEU A 283 -14.16 -6.13 -5.29
C LEU A 283 -15.56 -6.52 -4.78
N ARG A 284 -15.71 -6.92 -3.52
CA ARG A 284 -17.03 -7.21 -2.93
C ARG A 284 -17.91 -5.97 -2.85
N ASN A 285 -17.33 -4.81 -2.53
CA ASN A 285 -18.09 -3.56 -2.36
C ASN A 285 -18.37 -2.85 -3.69
N HIS A 286 -17.46 -2.91 -4.67
CA HIS A 286 -17.52 -2.11 -5.90
C HIS A 286 -17.56 -2.93 -7.19
N GLY A 287 -17.38 -4.25 -7.11
CA GLY A 287 -17.41 -5.16 -8.26
C GLY A 287 -18.83 -5.57 -8.71
N GLY A 288 -19.87 -5.22 -7.95
CA GLY A 288 -21.28 -5.53 -8.26
C GLY A 288 -21.64 -7.02 -8.19
N GLU A 289 -22.94 -7.34 -8.05
CA GLU A 289 -23.42 -8.73 -7.90
C GLU A 289 -23.22 -9.63 -9.13
N LYS A 290 -23.04 -9.03 -10.32
CA LYS A 290 -22.96 -9.73 -11.61
C LYS A 290 -21.54 -9.89 -12.16
N ILE A 291 -20.55 -10.21 -11.33
CA ILE A 291 -19.30 -10.71 -11.91
C ILE A 291 -19.56 -12.18 -12.31
N ALA A 292 -20.11 -12.41 -13.50
CA ALA A 292 -20.40 -13.74 -14.05
C ALA A 292 -19.13 -14.63 -14.17
N GLY A 293 -17.94 -14.04 -14.03
CA GLY A 293 -16.66 -14.75 -13.91
C GLY A 293 -16.20 -15.01 -12.47
N TRP A 294 -16.80 -14.41 -11.44
CA TRP A 294 -16.39 -14.65 -10.04
C TRP A 294 -16.81 -16.02 -9.54
N SER A 295 -17.87 -16.61 -10.07
CA SER A 295 -18.19 -18.02 -9.85
C SER A 295 -17.06 -18.91 -10.38
N LYS A 296 -16.55 -18.64 -11.58
CA LYS A 296 -15.39 -19.36 -12.16
C LYS A 296 -14.08 -19.11 -11.40
N VAL A 297 -13.89 -17.92 -10.83
CA VAL A 297 -12.76 -17.63 -9.92
C VAL A 297 -12.98 -18.26 -8.53
N ARG A 298 -14.22 -18.46 -8.10
CA ARG A 298 -14.56 -19.21 -6.87
C ARG A 298 -14.19 -20.67 -6.98
N ASP A 299 -14.40 -21.25 -8.16
CA ASP A 299 -14.09 -22.63 -8.47
C ASP A 299 -12.60 -22.76 -8.76
N GLY A 300 -11.77 -22.66 -7.71
CA GLY A 300 -10.37 -23.05 -7.79
C GLY A 300 -10.22 -24.51 -8.26
N PRO A 301 -9.03 -24.94 -8.69
CA PRO A 301 -8.81 -26.30 -9.17
C PRO A 301 -9.40 -27.36 -8.22
N SER A 302 -10.34 -28.17 -8.72
CA SER A 302 -11.08 -29.17 -7.92
C SER A 302 -10.18 -30.18 -7.21
N TRP A 303 -8.97 -30.41 -7.72
CA TRP A 303 -7.97 -31.29 -7.10
C TRP A 303 -7.34 -30.74 -5.80
N MET A 304 -7.51 -29.46 -5.50
CA MET A 304 -7.11 -28.88 -4.20
C MET A 304 -8.15 -29.10 -3.10
N PHE A 305 -9.39 -29.48 -3.46
CA PHE A 305 -10.53 -29.51 -2.56
C PHE A 305 -11.21 -30.88 -2.62
N GLY A 306 -10.80 -31.78 -1.74
CA GLY A 306 -11.63 -32.95 -1.43
C GLY A 306 -12.99 -32.47 -0.92
N PRO A 307 -14.12 -33.06 -1.36
CA PRO A 307 -15.43 -32.66 -0.87
C PRO A 307 -15.47 -32.86 0.65
N VAL A 308 -15.82 -31.80 1.39
CA VAL A 308 -16.28 -31.95 2.76
C VAL A 308 -17.67 -32.56 2.65
N ALA A 309 -17.75 -33.89 2.82
CA ALA A 309 -19.03 -34.56 2.90
C ALA A 309 -19.86 -33.90 4.02
N PRO A 310 -21.15 -33.59 3.79
CA PRO A 310 -22.01 -33.12 4.87
C PRO A 310 -21.97 -34.15 6.02
N PRO A 311 -22.04 -33.71 7.29
CA PRO A 311 -22.09 -34.63 8.41
C PRO A 311 -23.26 -35.60 8.20
N PRO A 312 -23.07 -36.92 8.34
CA PRO A 312 -24.17 -37.85 8.25
C PRO A 312 -25.22 -37.48 9.31
N PRO A 313 -26.52 -37.60 9.00
CA PRO A 313 -27.57 -37.35 9.98
C PRO A 313 -27.36 -38.26 11.19
N VAL A 314 -27.44 -37.68 12.38
CA VAL A 314 -27.34 -38.39 13.66
C VAL A 314 -28.45 -39.45 13.72
N PRO A 315 -28.13 -40.75 13.74
CA PRO A 315 -29.15 -41.77 13.95
C PRO A 315 -29.58 -41.75 15.42
N GLN A 316 -30.87 -41.60 15.65
CA GLN A 316 -31.48 -41.87 16.95
C GLN A 316 -31.37 -43.37 17.26
N SER A 317 -31.02 -43.65 18.51
CA SER A 317 -30.93 -44.92 19.24
C SER A 317 -31.70 -46.14 18.72
N ALA A 318 -30.99 -47.26 18.47
CA ALA A 318 -31.43 -48.64 18.76
C ALA A 318 -30.26 -49.65 18.59
N PRO A 319 -30.32 -50.88 19.17
CA PRO A 319 -29.16 -51.56 19.74
C PRO A 319 -28.44 -52.58 18.84
N TYR A 320 -27.20 -52.87 19.25
CA TYR A 320 -26.27 -53.92 18.81
C TYR A 320 -26.89 -55.15 18.11
N SER A 321 -26.38 -55.48 16.92
CA SER A 321 -25.93 -56.83 16.48
C SER A 321 -25.43 -56.82 15.03
N ALA A 322 -24.43 -57.66 14.76
CA ALA A 322 -23.88 -58.09 13.46
C ALA A 322 -22.79 -57.23 12.77
N LEU A 323 -21.64 -57.87 12.54
CA LEU A 323 -20.61 -57.48 11.55
C LEU A 323 -21.21 -57.40 10.13
N PRO A 324 -20.58 -56.61 9.25
CA PRO A 324 -20.44 -57.08 7.87
C PRO A 324 -18.99 -57.03 7.36
N ASP A 325 -18.71 -58.02 6.50
CA ASP A 325 -17.53 -58.26 5.69
C ASP A 325 -17.20 -57.12 4.69
N PRO A 326 -15.97 -57.09 4.13
CA PRO A 326 -15.50 -55.97 3.34
C PRO A 326 -16.08 -55.97 1.93
N VAL A 327 -16.67 -54.83 1.54
CA VAL A 327 -17.10 -54.54 0.17
C VAL A 327 -15.95 -53.85 -0.57
N ASP A 328 -15.48 -54.46 -1.66
CA ASP A 328 -14.60 -53.86 -2.67
C ASP A 328 -15.28 -52.67 -3.38
N PRO A 329 -14.53 -51.60 -3.74
CA PRO A 329 -14.95 -50.69 -4.78
C PRO A 329 -14.17 -50.89 -6.09
N ALA A 330 -14.93 -51.07 -7.18
CA ALA A 330 -14.49 -51.03 -8.57
C ALA A 330 -13.97 -49.62 -8.99
N PRO A 331 -13.26 -49.49 -10.13
CA PRO A 331 -12.20 -48.49 -10.31
C PRO A 331 -12.69 -47.18 -10.92
N PHE A 332 -12.15 -46.05 -10.44
CA PHE A 332 -12.18 -44.76 -11.12
C PHE A 332 -10.76 -44.37 -11.58
N HIS A 333 -10.63 -44.16 -12.89
CA HIS A 333 -9.41 -43.72 -13.57
C HIS A 333 -9.14 -42.22 -13.33
N GLY A 334 -7.87 -41.88 -13.05
CA GLY A 334 -7.37 -40.50 -13.08
C GLY A 334 -6.58 -40.05 -11.86
N LEU A 335 -5.42 -40.70 -11.62
CA LEU A 335 -4.34 -40.36 -10.66
C LEU A 335 -4.74 -40.14 -9.17
N PRO A 336 -4.58 -41.15 -8.29
CA PRO A 336 -4.92 -41.03 -6.88
C PRO A 336 -3.86 -40.22 -6.11
N PRO A 337 -4.19 -39.68 -4.93
CA PRO A 337 -3.17 -39.47 -3.91
C PRO A 337 -2.60 -40.85 -3.57
N ARG A 338 -1.39 -41.16 -4.03
CA ARG A 338 -0.61 -42.27 -3.48
C ARG A 338 -0.37 -41.96 -2.00
N ARG A 339 -1.25 -42.46 -1.13
CA ARG A 339 -0.93 -42.72 0.28
C ARG A 339 0.17 -43.76 0.26
N VAL A 340 1.42 -43.32 0.28
CA VAL A 340 2.54 -44.20 0.55
C VAL A 340 2.56 -44.36 2.07
N THR A 341 2.17 -45.53 2.54
CA THR A 341 2.36 -45.95 3.92
C THR A 341 3.84 -46.35 4.05
N THR A 342 4.72 -45.39 4.29
CA THR A 342 6.12 -45.72 4.60
C THR A 342 6.19 -46.19 6.05
N TYR A 343 6.41 -47.50 6.21
CA TYR A 343 6.89 -48.03 7.48
C TYR A 343 8.36 -47.63 7.60
N VAL A 344 8.71 -46.84 8.63
CA VAL A 344 10.12 -46.66 8.99
C VAL A 344 10.59 -47.99 9.57
N THR A 345 11.26 -48.79 8.75
CA THR A 345 11.90 -50.03 9.16
C THR A 345 13.25 -49.69 9.76
N ALA A 346 13.35 -49.74 11.09
CA ALA A 346 14.62 -50.12 11.71
C ALA A 346 14.63 -51.64 11.76
N ASN A 347 15.68 -52.27 11.22
CA ASN A 347 15.91 -53.71 11.36
C ASN A 347 15.71 -54.08 12.84
N ASP A 348 14.65 -54.85 13.13
CA ASP A 348 14.25 -55.39 14.44
C ASP A 348 13.59 -54.44 15.48
N GLY A 349 12.58 -53.62 15.12
CA GLY A 349 11.75 -52.80 16.04
C GLY A 349 10.22 -52.83 15.78
N PRO A 350 9.31 -52.58 16.77
CA PRO A 350 7.89 -52.43 16.50
C PRO A 350 7.64 -51.15 15.67
N THR A 351 6.98 -51.29 14.53
CA THR A 351 6.64 -50.16 13.66
C THR A 351 5.49 -49.34 14.26
N LEU A 352 5.70 -48.04 14.43
CA LEU A 352 4.61 -47.09 14.70
C LEU A 352 3.85 -46.85 13.39
N PRO A 353 2.55 -47.18 13.28
CA PRO A 353 1.76 -46.80 12.13
C PRO A 353 1.41 -45.32 12.25
N LEU A 354 2.33 -44.43 11.87
CA LEU A 354 1.98 -43.06 11.54
C LEU A 354 1.67 -43.02 10.05
N VAL A 355 0.39 -42.93 9.70
CA VAL A 355 -0.03 -42.60 8.33
C VAL A 355 0.26 -41.11 8.12
N ILE A 356 1.51 -40.78 7.83
CA ILE A 356 1.89 -39.49 7.25
C ILE A 356 1.97 -39.73 5.74
N SER A 357 1.27 -38.91 4.96
CA SER A 357 1.38 -38.92 3.50
C SER A 357 2.77 -38.43 3.10
N GLN A 358 3.79 -39.30 3.17
CA GLN A 358 5.15 -39.00 2.76
C GLN A 358 5.29 -39.20 1.24
N ARG A 359 5.52 -38.11 0.50
CA ARG A 359 6.31 -38.18 -0.74
C ARG A 359 7.72 -37.78 -0.32
N ALA A 360 8.58 -38.77 -0.14
CA ALA A 360 9.74 -38.72 0.76
C ALA A 360 11.01 -38.02 0.24
N ASP A 361 11.04 -37.49 -0.99
CA ASP A 361 12.33 -37.11 -1.60
C ASP A 361 12.59 -35.59 -1.68
N LEU A 362 11.68 -34.74 -1.19
CA LEU A 362 11.84 -33.28 -1.28
C LEU A 362 12.02 -32.65 0.10
N PRO A 363 13.03 -31.79 0.29
CA PRO A 363 13.26 -31.11 1.56
C PRO A 363 12.04 -30.25 1.93
N LEU A 364 11.71 -30.27 3.21
CA LEU A 364 10.49 -29.70 3.78
C LEU A 364 10.22 -28.21 3.43
N PRO A 365 11.23 -27.33 3.30
CA PRO A 365 11.06 -25.98 2.75
C PRO A 365 10.45 -25.95 1.33
N ILE A 366 10.81 -26.91 0.47
CA ILE A 366 10.31 -27.00 -0.91
C ILE A 366 8.85 -27.45 -0.89
N LEU A 367 8.49 -28.37 0.01
CA LEU A 367 7.09 -28.80 0.16
C LEU A 367 6.21 -27.68 0.72
N ALA A 368 6.64 -26.99 1.77
CA ALA A 368 5.90 -25.84 2.31
C ALA A 368 5.70 -24.77 1.23
N ARG A 369 6.76 -24.42 0.49
CA ARG A 369 6.68 -23.44 -0.60
C ARG A 369 5.72 -23.88 -1.72
N ARG A 370 5.87 -25.11 -2.21
CA ARG A 370 5.11 -25.61 -3.37
C ARG A 370 3.63 -25.84 -3.05
N TRP A 371 3.28 -26.21 -1.81
CA TRP A 371 1.93 -26.68 -1.47
C TRP A 371 1.09 -25.65 -0.73
N ILE A 372 1.74 -24.74 0.02
CA ILE A 372 1.05 -23.70 0.77
C ILE A 372 1.25 -22.36 0.08
N VAL A 373 2.51 -22.00 -0.16
CA VAL A 373 2.84 -20.64 -0.58
C VAL A 373 2.46 -20.38 -2.04
N THR A 374 2.79 -21.29 -2.96
CA THR A 374 2.46 -21.13 -4.39
C THR A 374 0.95 -20.99 -4.66
N PRO A 375 0.05 -21.82 -4.08
CA PRO A 375 -1.39 -21.61 -4.26
C PRO A 375 -1.92 -20.30 -3.66
N LEU A 376 -1.33 -19.82 -2.55
CA LEU A 376 -1.71 -18.56 -1.94
C LEU A 376 -1.26 -17.37 -2.81
N ASP A 377 -0.04 -17.40 -3.33
CA ASP A 377 0.49 -16.39 -4.25
C ASP A 377 -0.35 -16.35 -5.54
N GLN A 378 -0.60 -17.51 -6.16
CA GLN A 378 -1.47 -17.61 -7.35
C GLN A 378 -2.86 -17.02 -7.10
N ARG A 379 -3.42 -17.24 -5.90
CA ARG A 379 -4.72 -16.67 -5.55
C ARG A 379 -4.64 -15.16 -5.35
N ALA A 380 -3.59 -14.67 -4.69
CA ALA A 380 -3.37 -13.24 -4.54
C ALA A 380 -3.30 -12.55 -5.91
N ASP A 381 -2.55 -13.13 -6.85
CA ASP A 381 -2.39 -12.61 -8.20
C ASP A 381 -3.71 -12.61 -8.99
N GLN A 382 -4.53 -13.67 -8.85
CA GLN A 382 -5.87 -13.73 -9.44
C GLN A 382 -6.78 -12.60 -8.92
N ILE A 383 -6.72 -12.31 -7.61
CA ILE A 383 -7.52 -11.26 -6.99
C ILE A 383 -7.05 -9.88 -7.47
N HIS A 384 -5.74 -9.64 -7.48
CA HIS A 384 -5.16 -8.39 -8.01
C HIS A 384 -5.56 -8.16 -9.45
N ARG A 385 -5.45 -9.19 -10.30
CA ARG A 385 -5.91 -9.14 -11.68
C ARG A 385 -7.39 -8.79 -11.77
N ALA A 386 -8.25 -9.47 -11.02
CA ALA A 386 -9.68 -9.20 -11.03
C ALA A 386 -9.99 -7.76 -10.59
N CYS A 387 -9.27 -7.24 -9.61
CA CYS A 387 -9.36 -5.87 -9.14
C CYS A 387 -8.98 -4.88 -10.24
N LEU A 388 -7.82 -5.07 -10.87
CA LEU A 388 -7.35 -4.22 -11.95
C LEU A 388 -8.26 -4.25 -13.17
N VAL A 389 -8.74 -5.43 -13.59
CA VAL A 389 -9.71 -5.55 -14.68
C VAL A 389 -10.96 -4.75 -14.37
N ASN A 390 -11.50 -4.83 -13.15
CA ASN A 390 -12.66 -4.02 -12.76
C ASN A 390 -12.37 -2.52 -12.75
N LEU A 391 -11.21 -2.10 -12.22
CA LEU A 391 -10.81 -0.69 -12.23
C LEU A 391 -10.71 -0.14 -13.67
N CYS A 392 -10.06 -0.89 -14.56
CA CYS A 392 -9.83 -0.48 -15.95
C CYS A 392 -11.11 -0.54 -16.81
N SER A 393 -11.75 -1.72 -16.88
CA SER A 393 -12.84 -1.97 -17.82
C SER A 393 -14.19 -1.40 -17.36
N ARG A 394 -14.50 -1.52 -16.07
CA ARG A 394 -15.81 -1.13 -15.53
C ARG A 394 -15.84 0.28 -15.00
N HIS A 395 -14.79 0.68 -14.28
CA HIS A 395 -14.71 2.01 -13.67
C HIS A 395 -13.94 3.02 -14.52
N GLY A 396 -13.47 2.64 -15.71
CA GLY A 396 -12.87 3.56 -16.68
C GLY A 396 -11.62 4.28 -16.15
N TRP A 397 -10.79 3.61 -15.34
CA TRP A 397 -9.65 4.23 -14.66
C TRP A 397 -8.77 5.10 -15.56
N LEU A 398 -8.43 4.63 -16.77
CA LEU A 398 -7.63 5.38 -17.74
C LEU A 398 -8.31 6.67 -18.21
N ASP A 399 -9.60 6.62 -18.49
CA ASP A 399 -10.38 7.80 -18.90
C ASP A 399 -10.37 8.85 -17.78
N HIS A 400 -10.50 8.40 -16.53
CA HIS A 400 -10.43 9.26 -15.35
C HIS A 400 -9.04 9.88 -15.15
N LEU A 401 -7.94 9.14 -15.42
CA LEU A 401 -6.60 9.71 -15.43
C LEU A 401 -6.44 10.77 -16.52
N GLN A 402 -6.85 10.46 -17.76
CA GLN A 402 -6.79 11.42 -18.87
C GLN A 402 -7.53 12.72 -18.54
N ARG A 403 -8.73 12.60 -17.95
CA ARG A 403 -9.53 13.75 -17.47
C ARG A 403 -8.83 14.52 -16.37
N LEU A 404 -8.25 13.84 -15.37
CA LEU A 404 -7.50 14.48 -14.29
C LEU A 404 -6.34 15.30 -14.87
N GLY A 405 -5.56 14.72 -15.78
CA GLY A 405 -4.46 15.40 -16.46
C GLY A 405 -4.93 16.59 -17.31
N ALA A 406 -5.94 16.38 -18.16
CA ALA A 406 -6.44 17.42 -19.06
C ALA A 406 -6.97 18.65 -18.31
N THR A 407 -7.64 18.42 -17.18
CA THR A 407 -8.21 19.47 -16.34
C THR A 407 -7.17 20.20 -15.50
N HIS A 408 -6.28 19.48 -14.80
CA HIS A 408 -5.34 20.10 -13.85
C HIS A 408 -4.13 20.73 -14.54
N PHE A 409 -3.78 20.28 -15.76
CA PHE A 409 -2.79 20.94 -16.60
C PHE A 409 -3.38 21.92 -17.62
N LEU A 410 -4.70 22.17 -17.59
CA LEU A 410 -5.42 23.04 -18.53
C LEU A 410 -5.10 22.74 -20.01
N GLN A 411 -5.04 21.46 -20.35
CA GLN A 411 -4.75 20.99 -21.72
C GLN A 411 -6.00 20.94 -22.59
N ASP A 412 -7.18 20.84 -21.98
CA ASP A 412 -8.45 21.03 -22.69
C ASP A 412 -8.59 22.50 -23.08
N SER A 413 -8.53 22.77 -24.38
CA SER A 413 -8.56 24.13 -24.94
C SER A 413 -9.89 24.84 -24.68
N GLY A 414 -11.01 24.11 -24.67
CA GLY A 414 -12.34 24.65 -24.41
C GLY A 414 -12.47 25.07 -22.94
N LEU A 415 -12.12 24.17 -22.02
CA LEU A 415 -12.10 24.48 -20.59
C LEU A 415 -11.15 25.64 -20.30
N ARG A 416 -9.93 25.62 -20.86
CA ARG A 416 -8.93 26.66 -20.68
C ARG A 416 -9.45 28.02 -21.13
N LEU A 417 -9.91 28.15 -22.38
CA LEU A 417 -10.38 29.43 -22.93
C LEU A 417 -11.56 29.98 -22.14
N ASN A 418 -12.52 29.12 -21.79
CA ASN A 418 -13.69 29.53 -21.01
C ASN A 418 -13.31 29.96 -19.58
N LEU A 419 -12.38 29.25 -18.93
CA LEU A 419 -11.86 29.64 -17.61
C LEU A 419 -11.11 30.97 -17.68
N GLU A 420 -10.24 31.15 -18.67
CA GLU A 420 -9.50 32.40 -18.87
C GLU A 420 -10.43 33.58 -19.13
N GLN A 421 -11.46 33.40 -19.96
CA GLN A 421 -12.47 34.43 -20.21
C GLN A 421 -13.23 34.79 -18.94
N VAL A 422 -13.73 33.79 -18.19
CA VAL A 422 -14.50 34.04 -16.97
C VAL A 422 -13.65 34.71 -15.88
N LEU A 423 -12.42 34.24 -15.69
CA LEU A 423 -11.55 34.69 -14.59
C LEU A 423 -10.84 36.00 -14.90
N PHE A 424 -10.38 36.21 -16.13
CA PHE A 424 -9.50 37.33 -16.47
C PHE A 424 -10.21 38.46 -17.23
N GLU A 425 -11.35 38.20 -17.88
CA GLU A 425 -12.10 39.22 -18.61
C GLU A 425 -13.42 39.56 -17.89
N ASP A 426 -14.30 38.58 -17.74
CA ASP A 426 -15.64 38.75 -17.20
C ASP A 426 -15.63 39.22 -15.73
N LEU A 427 -14.82 38.59 -14.87
CA LEU A 427 -14.77 38.92 -13.45
C LEU A 427 -14.27 40.36 -13.20
N PRO A 428 -13.12 40.81 -13.75
CA PRO A 428 -12.69 42.19 -13.60
C PRO A 428 -13.67 43.20 -14.20
N GLN A 429 -14.38 42.84 -15.27
CA GLN A 429 -15.45 43.68 -15.83
C GLN A 429 -16.63 43.81 -14.86
N PHE A 430 -17.15 42.68 -14.37
CA PHE A 430 -18.24 42.63 -13.40
C PHE A 430 -17.91 43.46 -12.14
N MET A 431 -16.70 43.32 -11.61
CA MET A 431 -16.25 44.07 -10.43
C MET A 431 -16.19 45.59 -10.70
N ARG A 432 -15.69 46.01 -11.88
CA ARG A 432 -15.68 47.42 -12.29
C ARG A 432 -17.09 47.99 -12.45
N GLU A 433 -17.98 47.28 -13.16
CA GLU A 433 -19.35 47.72 -13.36
C GLU A 433 -20.09 47.87 -12.03
N ARG A 434 -19.87 46.93 -11.11
CA ARG A 434 -20.44 47.00 -9.78
C ARG A 434 -19.91 48.19 -8.98
N GLN A 435 -18.61 48.45 -9.02
CA GLN A 435 -18.01 49.61 -8.35
C GLN A 435 -18.59 50.92 -8.90
N ILE A 436 -18.74 51.04 -10.21
CA ILE A 436 -19.39 52.19 -10.86
C ILE A 436 -20.85 52.34 -10.40
N ARG A 437 -21.62 51.25 -10.31
CA ARG A 437 -23.01 51.28 -9.82
C ARG A 437 -23.09 51.75 -8.37
N LEU A 438 -22.17 51.30 -7.51
CA LEU A 438 -22.12 51.70 -6.10
C LEU A 438 -21.76 53.18 -5.94
N GLN A 439 -20.79 53.66 -6.73
CA GLN A 439 -20.43 55.08 -6.80
C GLN A 439 -21.60 55.95 -7.26
N ARG A 440 -22.35 55.51 -8.30
CA ARG A 440 -23.56 56.21 -8.77
C ARG A 440 -24.67 56.26 -7.74
N GLN A 441 -24.74 55.27 -6.85
CA GLN A 441 -25.71 55.21 -5.76
C GLN A 441 -25.27 56.01 -4.52
N GLY A 442 -24.14 56.72 -4.57
CA GLY A 442 -23.59 57.43 -3.42
C GLY A 442 -23.19 56.50 -2.27
N ARG A 443 -23.07 55.19 -2.51
CA ARG A 443 -22.68 54.22 -1.48
C ARG A 443 -21.16 54.13 -1.43
N ALA A 444 -20.61 54.22 -0.22
CA ALA A 444 -19.20 53.98 0.02
C ALA A 444 -18.80 52.60 -0.49
N ASP A 445 -17.54 52.47 -0.95
CA ASP A 445 -17.03 51.22 -1.48
C ASP A 445 -17.19 50.11 -0.43
N PRO A 446 -17.93 49.02 -0.71
CA PRO A 446 -18.13 47.96 0.25
C PRO A 446 -16.79 47.44 0.74
N ALA A 447 -16.69 47.16 2.04
CA ALA A 447 -15.52 46.55 2.64
C ALA A 447 -15.00 45.40 1.76
N PRO A 448 -13.66 45.22 1.61
CA PRO A 448 -13.06 44.23 0.71
C PRO A 448 -13.67 42.81 0.85
N ARG A 449 -14.06 42.44 2.07
CA ARG A 449 -14.77 41.19 2.37
C ARG A 449 -16.08 41.04 1.60
N ARG A 450 -16.90 42.10 1.52
CA ARG A 450 -18.15 42.08 0.74
C ARG A 450 -17.85 42.00 -0.75
N GLN A 451 -16.86 42.73 -1.27
CA GLN A 451 -16.45 42.63 -2.67
C GLN A 451 -16.08 41.18 -3.04
N PHE A 452 -15.30 40.51 -2.19
CA PHE A 452 -14.91 39.10 -2.35
C PHE A 452 -16.12 38.15 -2.40
N VAL A 453 -17.08 38.29 -1.48
CA VAL A 453 -18.29 37.43 -1.44
C VAL A 453 -19.07 37.48 -2.77
N HIS A 454 -19.21 38.67 -3.36
CA HIS A 454 -19.91 38.82 -4.63
C HIS A 454 -19.11 38.32 -5.82
N ALA A 455 -17.79 38.51 -5.83
CA ALA A 455 -16.90 37.92 -6.84
C ALA A 455 -17.02 36.39 -6.82
N VAL A 456 -16.98 35.79 -5.64
CA VAL A 456 -17.15 34.34 -5.43
C VAL A 456 -18.51 33.86 -5.92
N ALA A 457 -19.60 34.58 -5.60
CA ALA A 457 -20.94 34.21 -6.06
C ALA A 457 -21.08 34.26 -7.60
N TYR A 458 -20.55 35.32 -8.23
CA TYR A 458 -20.52 35.46 -9.69
C TYR A 458 -19.71 34.33 -10.33
N LEU A 459 -18.51 34.08 -9.82
CA LEU A 459 -17.63 33.04 -10.34
C LEU A 459 -18.25 31.67 -10.19
N ARG A 460 -18.83 31.33 -9.04
CA ARG A 460 -19.47 30.03 -8.84
C ARG A 460 -20.49 29.75 -9.94
N HIS A 461 -21.37 30.70 -10.23
CA HIS A 461 -22.39 30.54 -11.27
C HIS A 461 -21.77 30.37 -12.67
N ARG A 462 -20.82 31.23 -13.06
CA ARG A 462 -20.18 31.15 -14.39
C ARG A 462 -19.32 29.90 -14.53
N LEU A 463 -18.58 29.54 -13.50
CA LEU A 463 -17.73 28.35 -13.48
C LEU A 463 -18.53 27.06 -13.54
N GLU A 464 -19.70 26.99 -12.88
CA GLU A 464 -20.63 25.87 -13.04
C GLU A 464 -21.08 25.74 -14.50
N THR A 465 -21.40 26.86 -15.19
CA THR A 465 -21.75 26.81 -16.63
C THR A 465 -20.57 26.39 -17.51
N VAL A 466 -19.35 26.83 -17.19
CA VAL A 466 -18.14 26.42 -17.93
C VAL A 466 -17.91 24.92 -17.78
N LEU A 467 -18.00 24.36 -16.57
CA LEU A 467 -17.85 22.93 -16.33
C LEU A 467 -18.93 22.09 -17.04
N LEU A 468 -20.19 22.56 -17.04
CA LEU A 468 -21.27 21.90 -17.76
C LEU A 468 -21.00 21.88 -19.27
N SER A 469 -20.61 23.02 -19.85
CA SER A 469 -20.30 23.12 -21.28
C SER A 469 -19.09 22.27 -21.70
N ALA A 470 -18.05 22.22 -20.87
CA ALA A 470 -16.87 21.39 -21.11
C ALA A 470 -17.20 19.89 -20.96
N SER A 471 -18.22 19.54 -20.18
CA SER A 471 -18.65 18.15 -20.04
C SER A 471 -19.37 17.61 -21.27
N ASP A 472 -20.05 18.47 -22.03
CA ASP A 472 -20.77 18.10 -23.25
C ASP A 472 -19.83 17.91 -24.45
N SER A 473 -18.68 18.60 -24.47
CA SER A 473 -17.69 18.49 -25.55
C SER A 473 -16.83 17.23 -25.47
N VAL A 474 -16.64 16.65 -24.28
CA VAL A 474 -15.79 15.47 -24.07
C VAL A 474 -16.60 14.18 -24.25
N GLY A 475 -16.99 13.95 -25.51
CA GLY A 475 -17.37 12.64 -26.06
C GLY A 475 -18.73 12.06 -25.64
N ARG A 476 -19.69 12.04 -26.57
CA ARG A 476 -20.92 11.24 -26.52
C ARG A 476 -20.62 9.74 -26.64
N GLY A 477 -20.02 9.15 -25.62
CA GLY A 477 -19.98 7.69 -25.45
C GLY A 477 -21.20 7.24 -24.61
N PRO A 478 -21.95 6.21 -25.01
CA PRO A 478 -23.23 5.84 -24.38
C PRO A 478 -23.16 5.42 -22.90
N HIS A 479 -21.97 5.31 -22.30
CA HIS A 479 -21.77 4.89 -20.92
C HIS A 479 -20.75 5.71 -20.12
N ARG A 480 -20.34 6.89 -20.61
CA ARG A 480 -19.37 7.72 -19.87
C ARG A 480 -20.10 8.80 -19.06
N PRO A 481 -19.99 8.81 -17.72
CA PRO A 481 -20.54 9.90 -16.92
C PRO A 481 -19.91 11.23 -17.35
N ALA A 482 -20.74 12.27 -17.44
CA ALA A 482 -20.32 13.61 -17.84
C ALA A 482 -19.21 14.12 -16.89
N LEU A 483 -18.19 14.79 -17.43
CA LEU A 483 -17.08 15.37 -16.64
C LEU A 483 -17.57 16.25 -15.48
N ALA A 484 -18.73 16.90 -15.64
CA ALA A 484 -19.36 17.76 -14.65
C ALA A 484 -19.75 17.04 -13.34
N THR A 485 -20.00 15.72 -13.36
CA THR A 485 -20.37 14.99 -12.13
C THR A 485 -19.20 14.76 -11.19
N HIS A 486 -17.97 14.88 -11.70
CA HIS A 486 -16.74 14.56 -10.97
C HIS A 486 -15.83 15.76 -10.73
N LEU A 487 -16.22 16.95 -11.18
CA LEU A 487 -15.47 18.17 -10.91
C LEU A 487 -16.34 19.10 -10.08
N THR A 488 -15.85 19.45 -8.90
CA THR A 488 -16.47 20.47 -8.07
C THR A 488 -15.54 21.66 -8.00
N LEU A 489 -16.00 22.80 -8.50
CA LEU A 489 -15.32 24.07 -8.28
C LEU A 489 -15.68 24.56 -6.88
N LEU A 490 -14.70 24.50 -5.99
CA LEU A 490 -14.80 25.01 -4.64
C LEU A 490 -14.28 26.44 -4.63
N THR A 491 -15.11 27.32 -4.07
CA THR A 491 -14.67 28.65 -3.67
C THR A 491 -14.47 28.63 -2.16
N CYS A 492 -13.23 28.83 -1.70
CA CYS A 492 -12.93 28.76 -0.27
C CYS A 492 -13.77 29.80 0.51
N ARG A 493 -14.66 29.32 1.38
CA ARG A 493 -15.27 30.14 2.44
C ARG A 493 -14.40 30.20 3.70
N ASP A 494 -13.52 29.21 3.89
CA ASP A 494 -12.91 28.88 5.18
C ASP A 494 -11.50 29.48 5.39
N HIS A 495 -10.99 30.28 4.45
CA HIS A 495 -9.87 31.16 4.79
C HIS A 495 -10.44 32.37 5.53
N GLU A 496 -10.71 32.17 6.82
CA GLU A 496 -10.86 33.26 7.77
C GLU A 496 -9.56 34.09 7.78
N GLU A 497 -9.75 35.42 7.75
CA GLU A 497 -8.76 36.44 8.10
C GLU A 497 -7.67 36.82 7.07
N GLY A 498 -8.01 37.82 6.24
CA GLY A 498 -7.03 38.85 5.80
C GLY A 498 -6.59 38.83 4.33
N TYR A 499 -6.87 39.94 3.62
CA TYR A 499 -6.05 40.46 2.50
C TYR A 499 -6.03 39.79 1.11
N LEU A 500 -6.90 38.83 0.79
CA LEU A 500 -6.98 38.34 -0.61
C LEU A 500 -7.70 39.36 -1.51
N ASN A 501 -6.95 40.11 -2.31
CA ASN A 501 -7.50 40.91 -3.41
C ASN A 501 -7.98 39.97 -4.54
N PRO A 502 -9.29 39.81 -4.79
CA PRO A 502 -9.81 38.90 -5.82
C PRO A 502 -9.46 39.34 -7.24
N LEU A 503 -8.97 40.57 -7.41
CA LEU A 503 -8.54 41.12 -8.70
C LEU A 503 -7.05 40.88 -8.98
N SER A 504 -6.27 40.39 -8.00
CA SER A 504 -4.87 40.05 -8.24
C SER A 504 -4.79 38.67 -8.92
N PRO A 505 -4.17 38.57 -10.11
CA PRO A 505 -4.04 37.29 -10.80
C PRO A 505 -3.20 36.23 -10.07
N LEU A 506 -2.48 36.61 -9.00
CA LEU A 506 -1.80 35.67 -8.12
C LEU A 506 -2.68 35.12 -6.99
N ASN A 507 -3.78 35.81 -6.70
CA ASN A 507 -4.65 35.48 -5.56
C ASN A 507 -5.81 34.57 -5.94
N PHE A 508 -5.77 33.86 -7.07
CA PHE A 508 -6.76 32.81 -7.40
C PHE A 508 -6.71 31.58 -6.49
N LEU A 509 -6.03 31.66 -5.34
CA LEU A 509 -6.06 30.64 -4.28
C LEU A 509 -7.48 30.33 -3.79
N PHE A 510 -8.44 31.21 -4.04
CA PHE A 510 -9.85 30.97 -3.75
C PHE A 510 -10.57 30.12 -4.81
N VAL A 511 -10.02 29.92 -6.01
CA VAL A 511 -10.59 29.06 -7.07
C VAL A 511 -9.92 27.70 -7.01
N ARG A 512 -10.63 26.68 -6.55
CA ARG A 512 -10.10 25.32 -6.46
C ARG A 512 -10.93 24.38 -7.32
N VAL A 513 -10.29 23.64 -8.21
CA VAL A 513 -10.92 22.53 -8.91
C VAL A 513 -10.65 21.28 -8.09
N ARG A 514 -11.70 20.70 -7.52
CA ARG A 514 -11.60 19.43 -6.81
C ARG A 514 -12.18 18.32 -7.66
N TYR A 515 -11.32 17.36 -7.97
CA TYR A 515 -11.75 16.15 -8.64
C TYR A 515 -12.31 15.13 -7.65
N MET A 516 -13.57 14.78 -7.82
CA MET A 516 -14.29 13.77 -7.05
C MET A 516 -14.23 12.44 -7.79
N ALA A 517 -13.14 11.71 -7.57
CA ALA A 517 -13.00 10.35 -8.06
C ALA A 517 -14.21 9.50 -7.60
N PRO A 518 -14.81 8.67 -8.47
CA PRO A 518 -15.76 7.66 -8.05
C PRO A 518 -15.20 6.83 -6.87
N PRO A 519 -16.01 6.45 -5.88
CA PRO A 519 -15.56 5.71 -4.69
C PRO A 519 -14.70 4.49 -5.05
N ALA A 520 -15.08 3.76 -6.09
CA ALA A 520 -14.35 2.63 -6.63
C ALA A 520 -12.89 2.99 -7.02
N LEU A 521 -12.66 4.16 -7.62
CA LEU A 521 -11.33 4.59 -8.04
C LEU A 521 -10.51 5.23 -6.91
N GLY A 522 -11.10 5.46 -5.72
CA GLY A 522 -10.39 5.93 -4.51
C GLY A 522 -9.22 5.03 -4.10
N ALA A 523 -9.24 3.77 -4.57
CA ALA A 523 -8.15 2.82 -4.52
C ALA A 523 -6.80 3.36 -5.05
N VAL A 524 -6.87 4.12 -6.14
CA VAL A 524 -5.69 4.61 -6.89
C VAL A 524 -5.60 6.15 -6.83
N PHE A 525 -6.73 6.85 -6.76
CA PHE A 525 -6.78 8.29 -6.53
C PHE A 525 -6.75 8.60 -5.04
N SER A 526 -5.56 8.58 -4.45
CA SER A 526 -5.42 8.95 -3.04
C SER A 526 -5.72 10.44 -2.81
N PRO A 527 -6.22 10.82 -1.63
CA PRO A 527 -6.41 12.23 -1.27
C PRO A 527 -5.13 13.06 -1.42
N ALA A 528 -3.98 12.45 -1.15
CA ALA A 528 -2.67 13.09 -1.32
C ALA A 528 -2.40 13.42 -2.79
N VAL A 529 -2.73 12.52 -3.72
CA VAL A 529 -2.62 12.79 -5.16
C VAL A 529 -3.53 13.94 -5.57
N LEU A 530 -4.79 13.95 -5.12
CA LEU A 530 -5.75 14.97 -5.50
C LEU A 530 -5.34 16.37 -4.98
N ASP A 531 -4.81 16.47 -3.76
CA ASP A 531 -4.23 17.71 -3.23
C ASP A 531 -3.01 18.18 -4.06
N ARG A 532 -2.16 17.26 -4.51
CA ARG A 532 -1.03 17.61 -5.39
C ARG A 532 -1.49 18.08 -6.78
N ALA A 533 -2.52 17.45 -7.32
CA ALA A 533 -3.11 17.86 -8.59
C ALA A 533 -3.72 19.26 -8.48
N GLU A 534 -4.48 19.54 -7.41
CA GLU A 534 -5.08 20.86 -7.14
C GLU A 534 -4.02 21.97 -7.05
N ARG A 535 -2.90 21.72 -6.38
CA ARG A 535 -1.77 22.67 -6.30
C ARG A 535 -1.11 22.90 -7.65
N THR A 536 -0.96 21.86 -8.45
CA THR A 536 -0.46 21.99 -9.83
C THR A 536 -1.41 22.86 -10.65
N PHE A 537 -2.72 22.61 -10.56
CA PHE A 537 -3.74 23.40 -11.24
C PHE A 537 -3.66 24.89 -10.87
N LEU A 538 -3.58 25.21 -9.58
CA LEU A 538 -3.48 26.60 -9.11
C LEU A 538 -2.28 27.33 -9.70
N PHE A 539 -1.13 26.66 -9.79
CA PHE A 539 0.07 27.26 -10.35
C PHE A 539 0.00 27.44 -11.87
N VAL A 540 -0.53 26.46 -12.59
CA VAL A 540 -0.77 26.62 -14.04
C VAL A 540 -1.74 27.77 -14.27
N LEU A 541 -2.80 27.89 -13.46
CA LEU A 541 -3.76 28.98 -13.55
C LEU A 541 -3.13 30.35 -13.26
N GLN A 542 -2.27 30.46 -12.24
CA GLN A 542 -1.51 31.68 -11.95
C GLN A 542 -0.64 32.09 -13.13
N LEU A 543 0.10 31.15 -13.71
CA LEU A 543 0.95 31.43 -14.88
C LEU A 543 0.12 31.91 -16.08
N ARG A 544 -1.05 31.29 -16.32
CA ARG A 544 -1.99 31.75 -17.36
C ARG A 544 -2.52 33.16 -17.08
N GLY A 545 -2.83 33.48 -15.82
CA GLY A 545 -3.23 34.82 -15.41
C GLY A 545 -2.16 35.89 -15.71
N VAL A 546 -0.90 35.57 -15.43
CA VAL A 546 0.25 36.43 -15.76
C VAL A 546 0.42 36.57 -17.28
N GLY A 547 0.32 35.47 -18.02
CA GLY A 547 0.35 35.48 -19.48
C GLY A 547 -0.78 36.32 -20.09
N HIS A 548 -2.00 36.23 -19.54
CA HIS A 548 -3.13 37.05 -19.96
C HIS A 548 -2.89 38.54 -19.67
N ALA A 549 -2.36 38.88 -18.49
CA ALA A 549 -2.02 40.27 -18.16
C ALA A 549 -1.02 40.87 -19.18
N LEU A 550 0.01 40.11 -19.55
CA LEU A 550 0.96 40.52 -20.59
C LEU A 550 0.28 40.67 -21.96
N ALA A 551 -0.60 39.74 -22.35
CA ALA A 551 -1.34 39.86 -23.60
C ALA A 551 -2.23 41.13 -23.64
N GLN A 552 -2.82 41.52 -22.52
CA GLN A 552 -3.58 42.77 -22.40
C GLN A 552 -2.68 44.01 -22.53
N ILE A 553 -1.48 43.99 -21.93
CA ILE A 553 -0.49 45.06 -22.10
C ILE A 553 -0.14 45.18 -23.59
N THR A 554 0.18 44.06 -24.24
CA THR A 554 0.48 44.02 -25.67
C THR A 554 -0.66 44.60 -26.51
N ARG A 555 -1.91 44.14 -26.30
CA ARG A 555 -3.09 44.69 -27.00
C ARG A 555 -3.22 46.20 -26.82
N ARG A 556 -3.02 46.70 -25.60
CA ARG A 556 -3.07 48.15 -25.31
C ARG A 556 -1.92 48.93 -25.93
N MET A 557 -0.71 48.36 -25.96
CA MET A 557 0.43 48.94 -26.68
C MET A 557 0.08 49.09 -28.16
N PHE A 558 -0.42 48.04 -28.82
CA PHE A 558 -0.80 48.12 -30.24
C PHE A 558 -1.96 49.08 -30.52
N ALA A 559 -2.97 49.13 -29.63
CA ALA A 559 -4.10 50.03 -29.78
C ALA A 559 -3.74 51.50 -29.50
N SER A 560 -2.74 51.76 -28.66
CA SER A 560 -2.39 53.11 -28.24
C SER A 560 -1.84 53.96 -29.41
N PRO A 561 -2.34 55.20 -29.60
CA PRO A 561 -1.75 56.12 -30.57
C PRO A 561 -0.31 56.50 -30.20
N LEU A 562 0.09 56.29 -28.94
CA LEU A 562 1.44 56.58 -28.47
C LEU A 562 2.51 55.68 -29.04
N PHE A 563 2.27 54.37 -28.97
CA PHE A 563 3.14 53.37 -29.56
C PHE A 563 3.07 53.38 -31.08
N ARG A 564 1.90 53.64 -31.68
CA ARG A 564 1.75 53.76 -33.15
C ARG A 564 2.60 54.89 -33.72
N LYS A 565 2.54 56.10 -33.15
CA LYS A 565 3.34 57.25 -33.60
C LYS A 565 4.84 57.05 -33.42
N CYS A 566 5.25 56.34 -32.36
CA CYS A 566 6.67 56.05 -32.12
C CYS A 566 7.23 55.07 -33.15
N ARG A 567 6.41 54.17 -33.70
CA ARG A 567 6.82 53.24 -34.77
C ARG A 567 6.83 53.89 -36.16
N SER A 568 5.98 54.89 -36.41
CA SER A 568 5.88 55.56 -37.71
C SER A 568 6.97 56.60 -37.98
N SER A 569 7.99 56.71 -37.11
CA SER A 569 9.16 57.60 -37.26
C SER A 569 8.84 59.08 -37.55
N THR A 570 7.71 59.58 -37.03
CA THR A 570 7.33 61.00 -37.18
C THR A 570 7.89 61.83 -36.02
N ASP A 571 8.62 62.92 -36.33
CA ASP A 571 9.37 63.82 -35.41
C ASP A 571 8.58 64.50 -34.27
N SER A 572 7.28 64.24 -34.13
CA SER A 572 6.40 64.95 -33.18
C SER A 572 6.46 64.49 -31.71
N LEU A 573 7.37 63.56 -31.35
CA LEU A 573 7.45 63.00 -29.99
C LEU A 573 8.65 63.51 -29.20
N THR A 574 8.40 63.97 -27.97
CA THR A 574 9.45 64.34 -27.01
C THR A 574 10.37 63.15 -26.71
N ASP A 575 11.64 63.43 -26.40
CA ASP A 575 12.64 62.39 -26.08
C ASP A 575 12.19 61.51 -24.90
N ALA A 576 11.54 62.10 -23.89
CA ALA A 576 11.03 61.36 -22.73
C ALA A 576 9.94 60.35 -23.10
N THR A 577 9.03 60.71 -24.02
CA THR A 577 7.99 59.78 -24.51
C THR A 577 8.62 58.64 -25.32
N ARG A 578 9.62 58.94 -26.17
CA ARG A 578 10.34 57.91 -26.93
C ARG A 578 11.08 56.95 -25.99
N ALA A 579 11.75 57.48 -24.97
CA ALA A 579 12.42 56.70 -23.94
C ALA A 579 11.45 55.78 -23.18
N TYR A 580 10.27 56.29 -22.79
CA TYR A 580 9.24 55.48 -22.14
C TYR A 580 8.74 54.35 -23.04
N VAL A 581 8.40 54.64 -24.30
CA VAL A 581 7.93 53.62 -25.26
C VAL A 581 8.96 52.52 -25.44
N ALA A 582 10.23 52.89 -25.61
CA ALA A 582 11.32 51.94 -25.75
C ALA A 582 11.46 51.07 -24.49
N MET A 583 11.42 51.68 -23.30
CA MET A 583 11.52 50.97 -22.02
C MET A 583 10.37 50.01 -21.78
N ALA A 584 9.13 50.48 -21.95
CA ALA A 584 7.93 49.66 -21.75
C ALA A 584 7.86 48.50 -22.74
N THR A 585 8.24 48.73 -24.01
CA THR A 585 8.31 47.66 -25.03
C THR A 585 9.35 46.61 -24.66
N ARG A 586 10.54 47.04 -24.20
CA ARG A 586 11.60 46.14 -23.76
C ARG A 586 11.18 45.31 -22.55
N LEU A 587 10.63 45.95 -21.52
CA LEU A 587 10.12 45.27 -20.32
C LEU A 587 9.04 44.25 -20.68
N GLN A 588 8.06 44.63 -21.51
CA GLN A 588 7.00 43.72 -21.97
C GLN A 588 7.58 42.52 -22.74
N TRP A 589 8.57 42.76 -23.59
CA TRP A 589 9.21 41.69 -24.36
C TRP A 589 9.98 40.72 -23.46
N GLU A 590 10.77 41.22 -22.49
CA GLU A 590 11.52 40.40 -21.52
C GLU A 590 10.57 39.53 -20.67
N MET A 591 9.56 40.16 -20.06
CA MET A 591 8.55 39.45 -19.28
C MET A 591 7.77 38.42 -20.14
N GLY A 592 7.43 38.78 -21.38
CA GLY A 592 6.76 37.91 -22.34
C GLY A 592 7.63 36.75 -22.81
N HIS A 593 8.94 36.91 -22.89
CA HIS A 593 9.88 35.82 -23.17
C HIS A 593 9.90 34.83 -22.00
N PHE A 594 10.11 35.33 -20.78
CA PHE A 594 10.12 34.51 -19.56
C PHE A 594 8.86 33.66 -19.40
N VAL A 595 7.67 34.27 -19.51
CA VAL A 595 6.40 33.53 -19.34
C VAL A 595 6.20 32.48 -20.44
N ARG A 596 6.59 32.78 -21.69
CA ARG A 596 6.52 31.79 -22.79
C ARG A 596 7.52 30.65 -22.60
N ALA A 597 8.73 30.96 -22.11
CA ALA A 597 9.73 29.95 -21.78
C ALA A 597 9.23 29.00 -20.69
N LEU A 598 8.66 29.55 -19.61
CA LEU A 598 8.10 28.77 -18.52
C LEU A 598 6.89 27.94 -18.96
N ASP A 599 5.99 28.49 -19.78
CA ASP A 599 4.86 27.74 -20.33
C ASP A 599 5.32 26.59 -21.25
N ARG A 600 6.30 26.84 -22.13
CA ARG A 600 6.89 25.78 -22.97
C ARG A 600 7.52 24.69 -22.13
N TYR A 601 8.27 25.05 -21.10
CA TYR A 601 8.86 24.10 -20.16
C TYR A 601 7.78 23.24 -19.47
N LEU A 602 6.70 23.85 -18.97
CA LEU A 602 5.62 23.09 -18.34
C LEU A 602 4.96 22.09 -19.29
N ASN A 603 4.70 22.49 -20.54
CA ASN A 603 4.06 21.61 -21.50
C ASN A 603 5.01 20.51 -22.02
N ALA A 604 6.26 20.85 -22.33
CA ALA A 604 7.22 19.89 -22.87
C ALA A 604 7.79 18.97 -21.80
N GLU A 605 8.29 19.52 -20.69
CA GLU A 605 9.08 18.79 -19.69
C GLU A 605 8.23 18.23 -18.55
N VAL A 606 7.28 19.01 -18.02
CA VAL A 606 6.45 18.55 -16.90
C VAL A 606 5.33 17.64 -17.41
N PHE A 607 4.51 18.14 -18.33
CA PHE A 607 3.41 17.36 -18.88
C PHE A 607 3.91 16.31 -19.88
N GLY A 608 4.69 16.73 -20.89
CA GLY A 608 5.15 15.87 -21.97
C GLY A 608 6.10 14.76 -21.54
N ARG A 609 7.06 15.02 -20.64
CA ARG A 609 8.03 13.99 -20.21
C ARG A 609 7.72 13.30 -18.89
N THR A 610 6.65 13.68 -18.17
CA THR A 610 6.26 12.97 -16.94
C THR A 610 4.85 12.39 -17.04
N TRP A 611 3.86 13.23 -17.36
CA TRP A 611 2.46 12.78 -17.38
C TRP A 611 2.10 11.91 -18.59
N GLN A 612 2.59 12.25 -19.78
CA GLN A 612 2.32 11.45 -21.00
C GLN A 612 2.90 10.04 -20.94
N PRO A 613 4.18 9.82 -20.52
CA PRO A 613 4.70 8.47 -20.32
C PRO A 613 3.91 7.68 -19.27
N PHE A 614 3.51 8.33 -18.18
CA PHE A 614 2.65 7.71 -17.18
C PHE A 614 1.31 7.24 -17.78
N LEU A 615 0.66 8.08 -18.61
CA LEU A 615 -0.56 7.68 -19.31
C LEU A 615 -0.31 6.54 -20.31
N ALA A 616 0.83 6.54 -21.01
CA ALA A 616 1.20 5.47 -21.94
C ALA A 616 1.38 4.13 -21.21
N VAL A 617 2.03 4.13 -20.04
CA VAL A 617 2.12 2.96 -19.16
C VAL A 617 0.73 2.48 -18.74
N CYS A 618 -0.13 3.38 -18.25
CA CYS A 618 -1.48 3.02 -17.82
C CYS A 618 -2.35 2.48 -18.98
N ALA A 619 -2.19 3.05 -20.18
CA ALA A 619 -2.89 2.61 -21.38
C ALA A 619 -2.43 1.22 -21.83
N HIS A 620 -1.12 0.97 -21.82
CA HIS A 620 -0.55 -0.34 -22.12
C HIS A 620 -1.03 -1.41 -21.13
N LEU A 621 -1.01 -1.11 -19.83
CA LEU A 621 -1.54 -2.02 -18.80
C LEU A 621 -3.04 -2.30 -19.00
N THR A 622 -3.82 -1.27 -19.31
CA THR A 622 -5.25 -1.41 -19.60
C THR A 622 -5.49 -2.30 -20.82
N ALA A 623 -4.75 -2.08 -21.91
CA ALA A 623 -4.84 -2.91 -23.11
C ALA A 623 -4.47 -4.37 -22.81
N ARG A 624 -3.38 -4.61 -22.08
CA ARG A 624 -2.97 -5.97 -21.69
C ARG A 624 -3.98 -6.67 -20.81
N LEU A 625 -4.59 -5.97 -19.84
CA LEU A 625 -5.62 -6.54 -18.98
C LEU A 625 -6.89 -6.92 -19.77
N ASN A 626 -7.23 -6.16 -20.80
CA ASN A 626 -8.38 -6.41 -21.66
C ASN A 626 -8.12 -7.52 -22.70
N HIS A 627 -6.88 -7.68 -23.17
CA HIS A 627 -6.51 -8.69 -24.18
C HIS A 627 -5.98 -10.00 -23.60
N ALA A 628 -5.53 -10.02 -22.35
CA ALA A 628 -4.97 -11.20 -21.75
C ALA A 628 -6.05 -12.27 -21.53
N ASP A 629 -5.92 -13.39 -22.24
CA ASP A 629 -6.54 -14.64 -21.82
C ASP A 629 -6.10 -14.97 -20.39
N SER A 630 -6.96 -15.64 -19.63
CA SER A 630 -6.83 -15.84 -18.18
C SER A 630 -5.53 -16.53 -17.71
N ALA A 631 -4.68 -17.07 -18.60
CA ALA A 631 -3.58 -17.97 -18.23
C ALA A 631 -2.14 -17.45 -18.42
N SER A 632 -1.86 -16.43 -19.24
CA SER A 632 -0.47 -16.14 -19.67
C SER A 632 0.26 -15.01 -18.94
N VAL A 633 -0.42 -14.20 -18.13
CA VAL A 633 0.21 -13.04 -17.46
C VAL A 633 0.54 -13.40 -16.01
N THR A 634 1.80 -13.74 -15.75
CA THR A 634 2.28 -14.26 -14.45
C THR A 634 2.67 -13.18 -13.44
N LEU A 635 2.84 -11.92 -13.85
CA LEU A 635 3.26 -10.82 -12.98
C LEU A 635 2.47 -9.55 -13.34
N LEU A 636 1.34 -9.35 -12.65
CA LEU A 636 0.58 -8.11 -12.72
C LEU A 636 0.90 -7.25 -11.49
N PRO A 637 1.02 -5.92 -11.65
CA PRO A 637 1.13 -5.02 -10.50
C PRO A 637 -0.14 -5.13 -9.64
N SER A 638 -0.02 -4.87 -8.35
CA SER A 638 -1.19 -4.69 -7.49
C SER A 638 -1.81 -3.30 -7.70
N ALA A 639 -3.04 -3.08 -7.22
CA ALA A 639 -3.62 -1.73 -7.19
C ALA A 639 -2.79 -0.77 -6.30
N ALA A 640 -2.13 -1.29 -5.26
CA ALA A 640 -1.24 -0.53 -4.40
C ALA A 640 0.04 -0.09 -5.14
N ASP A 641 0.58 -0.93 -6.02
CA ASP A 641 1.72 -0.59 -6.87
C ASP A 641 1.37 0.55 -7.84
N LEU A 642 0.21 0.48 -8.51
CA LEU A 642 -0.26 1.54 -9.41
C LEU A 642 -0.48 2.85 -8.67
N ARG A 643 -1.03 2.78 -7.45
CA ARG A 643 -1.20 3.96 -6.60
C ARG A 643 0.15 4.56 -6.20
N ALA A 644 1.11 3.75 -5.76
CA ALA A 644 2.44 4.21 -5.37
C ALA A 644 3.16 4.87 -6.56
N TYR A 645 3.04 4.28 -7.75
CA TYR A 645 3.56 4.86 -8.98
C TYR A 645 2.90 6.20 -9.31
N HIS A 646 1.56 6.28 -9.24
CA HIS A 646 0.81 7.52 -9.44
C HIS A 646 1.21 8.62 -8.44
N GLU A 647 1.36 8.29 -7.15
CA GLU A 647 1.86 9.19 -6.12
C GLU A 647 3.26 9.72 -6.47
N SER A 648 4.16 8.83 -6.87
CA SER A 648 5.52 9.22 -7.27
C SER A 648 5.53 10.13 -8.50
N VAL A 649 4.66 9.88 -9.49
CA VAL A 649 4.52 10.74 -10.69
C VAL A 649 4.13 12.16 -10.29
N TRP A 650 3.17 12.33 -9.37
CA TRP A 650 2.80 13.65 -8.87
C TRP A 650 3.88 14.31 -8.01
N ASP A 651 4.68 13.53 -7.28
CA ASP A 651 5.82 14.07 -6.55
C ASP A 651 6.91 14.58 -7.52
N THR A 652 7.13 13.88 -8.64
CA THR A 652 8.00 14.36 -9.73
C THR A 652 7.43 15.61 -10.39
N ILE A 653 6.13 15.67 -10.69
CA ILE A 653 5.47 16.87 -11.25
C ILE A 653 5.66 18.05 -10.30
N ARG A 654 5.44 17.88 -9.00
CA ARG A 654 5.62 18.94 -8.00
C ARG A 654 7.06 19.40 -7.88
N TYR A 655 8.01 18.48 -8.01
CA TYR A 655 9.43 18.83 -8.06
C TYR A 655 9.76 19.66 -9.30
N ARG A 656 9.33 19.22 -10.50
CA ARG A 656 9.59 19.93 -11.76
C ARG A 656 8.85 21.28 -11.86
N THR A 657 7.72 21.44 -11.17
CA THR A 657 6.98 22.71 -11.08
C THR A 657 7.47 23.63 -9.95
N LEU A 658 8.57 23.27 -9.25
CA LEU A 658 9.15 24.06 -8.16
C LEU A 658 8.24 24.22 -6.93
N GLN A 659 7.28 23.30 -6.75
CA GLN A 659 6.27 23.32 -5.68
C GLN A 659 6.56 22.38 -4.51
N ARG A 660 7.66 21.62 -4.56
CA ARG A 660 8.00 20.66 -3.51
C ARG A 660 8.60 21.38 -2.30
N TYR A 661 8.38 20.82 -1.10
CA TYR A 661 8.97 21.39 0.13
C TYR A 661 10.50 21.32 0.15
N SER A 662 11.11 20.38 -0.59
CA SER A 662 12.58 20.26 -0.74
C SER A 662 13.16 21.29 -1.71
N THR A 663 12.34 21.91 -2.57
CA THR A 663 12.79 23.03 -3.41
C THR A 663 13.22 24.19 -2.51
N PRO A 664 14.39 24.82 -2.74
CA PRO A 664 14.84 25.94 -1.93
C PRO A 664 13.73 26.99 -1.84
N ARG A 665 13.35 27.38 -0.62
CA ARG A 665 12.31 28.41 -0.40
C ARG A 665 12.61 29.69 -1.20
N VAL A 666 13.90 30.00 -1.35
CA VAL A 666 14.41 31.12 -2.15
C VAL A 666 13.95 31.02 -3.61
N LEU A 667 14.06 29.85 -4.25
CA LEU A 667 13.69 29.67 -5.66
C LEU A 667 12.18 29.88 -5.89
N ARG A 668 11.35 29.45 -4.93
CA ARG A 668 9.90 29.69 -4.98
C ARG A 668 9.58 31.17 -4.76
N HIS A 669 10.29 31.82 -3.83
CA HIS A 669 10.12 33.24 -3.54
C HIS A 669 10.51 34.11 -4.74
N THR A 670 11.65 33.85 -5.38
CA THR A 670 12.10 34.61 -6.56
C THR A 670 11.17 34.40 -7.74
N LEU A 671 10.70 33.17 -8.01
CA LEU A 671 9.66 32.96 -9.03
C LEU A 671 8.40 33.76 -8.75
N GLN A 672 7.91 33.74 -7.50
CA GLN A 672 6.75 34.52 -7.10
C GLN A 672 7.00 36.03 -7.27
N GLY A 673 8.17 36.52 -6.87
CA GLY A 673 8.60 37.91 -7.07
C GLY A 673 8.57 38.34 -8.54
N ILE A 674 9.08 37.51 -9.45
CA ILE A 674 9.01 37.75 -10.89
C ILE A 674 7.56 37.89 -11.35
N LEU A 675 6.69 36.94 -10.99
CA LEU A 675 5.27 36.97 -11.38
C LEU A 675 4.55 38.21 -10.80
N GLU A 676 4.86 38.61 -9.57
CA GLU A 676 4.34 39.81 -8.92
C GLU A 676 4.77 41.09 -9.65
N THR A 677 6.03 41.18 -10.05
CA THR A 677 6.56 42.33 -10.83
C THR A 677 5.86 42.46 -12.18
N ILE A 678 5.59 41.34 -12.87
CA ILE A 678 4.83 41.35 -14.13
C ILE A 678 3.42 41.90 -13.92
N LEU A 679 2.75 41.50 -12.83
CA LEU A 679 1.40 41.96 -12.54
C LEU A 679 1.36 43.42 -12.09
N ARG A 680 2.35 43.89 -11.33
CA ARG A 680 2.52 45.31 -11.00
C ARG A 680 2.64 46.14 -12.28
N PHE A 681 3.44 45.69 -13.24
CA PHE A 681 3.54 46.33 -14.55
C PHE A 681 2.19 46.34 -15.27
N GLY A 682 1.47 45.20 -15.33
CA GLY A 682 0.15 45.11 -15.95
C GLY A 682 -0.92 46.01 -15.31
N HIS A 683 -0.89 46.17 -13.99
CA HIS A 683 -1.80 47.05 -13.27
C HIS A 683 -1.51 48.53 -13.56
N ARG A 684 -0.23 48.90 -13.61
CA ARG A 684 0.20 50.28 -13.73
C ARG A 684 0.20 50.81 -15.17
N PHE A 685 0.52 49.97 -16.15
CA PHE A 685 0.60 50.34 -17.56
C PHE A 685 -0.58 51.19 -18.09
N PRO A 686 -1.87 50.88 -17.80
CA PRO A 686 -2.97 51.75 -18.24
C PRO A 686 -2.98 53.17 -17.63
N ALA A 687 -2.45 53.36 -16.42
CA ALA A 687 -2.33 54.69 -15.82
C ALA A 687 -1.22 55.49 -16.50
N ASP A 688 -0.08 54.84 -16.78
CA ASP A 688 1.02 55.45 -17.52
C ASP A 688 0.57 55.87 -18.93
N LEU A 689 -0.21 55.04 -19.63
CA LEU A 689 -0.77 55.39 -20.94
C LEU A 689 -1.63 56.65 -20.88
N ARG A 690 -2.48 56.80 -19.86
CA ARG A 690 -3.32 57.99 -19.67
C ARG A 690 -2.47 59.22 -19.41
N TYR A 691 -1.48 59.11 -18.53
CA TYR A 691 -0.55 60.21 -18.24
C TYR A 691 0.09 60.76 -19.52
N TRP A 692 0.62 59.88 -20.37
CA TRP A 692 1.27 60.32 -21.61
C TRP A 692 0.27 60.79 -22.67
N ASP A 693 -0.95 60.26 -22.71
CA ASP A 693 -2.00 60.75 -23.60
C ASP A 693 -2.48 62.16 -23.17
N ASP A 694 -2.58 62.44 -21.88
CA ASP A 694 -2.95 63.75 -21.33
C ASP A 694 -1.85 64.79 -21.58
N GLN A 695 -0.58 64.42 -21.34
CA GLN A 695 0.59 65.23 -21.70
C GLN A 695 0.59 65.63 -23.17
N ARG A 696 0.27 64.69 -24.07
CA ARG A 696 0.17 64.95 -25.52
C ARG A 696 -0.94 65.90 -25.91
N ARG A 697 -2.02 65.95 -25.13
CA ARG A 697 -3.15 66.86 -25.36
C ARG A 697 -2.91 68.25 -24.75
N GLY A 698 -1.75 68.48 -24.12
CA GLY A 698 -1.47 69.72 -23.39
C GLY A 698 -2.27 69.86 -22.10
N HIS A 699 -2.93 68.78 -21.65
CA HIS A 699 -3.60 68.75 -20.36
C HIS A 699 -2.58 68.35 -19.30
N LEU A 700 -1.81 69.32 -18.81
CA LEU A 700 -0.99 69.13 -17.62
C LEU A 700 -1.94 68.94 -16.42
N PRO A 701 -1.92 67.78 -15.74
CA PRO A 701 -2.73 67.63 -14.53
C PRO A 701 -2.21 68.60 -13.46
N ILE A 702 -2.97 69.66 -13.19
CA ILE A 702 -2.61 70.82 -12.34
C ILE A 702 -2.28 70.44 -10.87
N LYS A 703 -2.41 69.16 -10.46
CA LYS A 703 -2.27 68.77 -9.04
C LYS A 703 -1.60 67.42 -8.72
N ALA A 704 -0.91 66.73 -9.63
CA ALA A 704 -0.33 65.43 -9.26
C ALA A 704 1.19 65.47 -9.12
N ALA A 705 1.68 65.34 -7.89
CA ALA A 705 2.97 64.74 -7.55
C ALA A 705 2.98 63.24 -7.97
N ALA A 706 2.54 62.93 -9.18
CA ALA A 706 2.61 61.60 -9.75
C ALA A 706 4.07 61.35 -10.14
N ALA A 707 4.67 60.34 -9.52
CA ALA A 707 6.01 59.88 -9.85
C ALA A 707 6.16 59.66 -11.37
N ASP A 708 7.34 60.02 -11.89
CA ASP A 708 7.66 59.94 -13.32
C ASP A 708 7.45 58.51 -13.86
N PRO A 709 6.48 58.28 -14.78
CA PRO A 709 6.21 56.94 -15.30
C PRO A 709 7.42 56.29 -15.97
N LEU A 710 8.34 57.08 -16.51
CA LEU A 710 9.59 56.58 -17.09
C LEU A 710 10.51 56.00 -16.01
N ALA A 711 10.89 56.79 -15.01
CA ALA A 711 11.72 56.34 -13.88
C ALA A 711 11.12 55.09 -13.24
N GLN A 712 9.82 55.14 -13.01
CA GLN A 712 9.12 54.11 -12.26
C GLN A 712 8.96 52.82 -13.13
N THR A 713 8.96 52.90 -14.47
CA THR A 713 9.02 51.71 -15.36
C THR A 713 10.44 51.15 -15.44
N ARG A 714 11.45 52.02 -15.37
CA ARG A 714 12.86 51.60 -15.27
C ARG A 714 13.09 50.82 -13.97
N ASP A 715 12.57 51.29 -12.84
CA ASP A 715 12.66 50.60 -11.55
C ASP A 715 12.06 49.18 -11.63
N LEU A 716 10.90 49.02 -12.27
CA LEU A 716 10.27 47.69 -12.48
C LEU A 716 11.10 46.77 -13.39
N LEU A 717 11.79 47.33 -14.40
CA LEU A 717 12.69 46.56 -15.26
C LEU A 717 13.93 46.08 -14.48
N GLU A 718 14.52 46.96 -13.68
CA GLU A 718 15.66 46.63 -12.83
C GLU A 718 15.28 45.57 -11.79
N GLU A 719 14.15 45.75 -11.11
CA GLU A 719 13.59 44.77 -10.17
C GLU A 719 13.34 43.42 -10.84
N PHE A 720 12.70 43.40 -12.02
CA PHE A 720 12.47 42.16 -12.78
C PHE A 720 13.78 41.44 -13.10
N ARG A 721 14.82 42.17 -13.50
CA ARG A 721 16.12 41.58 -13.83
C ARG A 721 16.87 41.05 -12.61
N ILE A 722 16.82 41.78 -11.49
CA ILE A 722 17.42 41.33 -10.23
C ILE A 722 16.78 39.99 -9.81
N GLU A 723 15.45 39.93 -9.82
CA GLU A 723 14.71 38.71 -9.47
C GLU A 723 14.96 37.57 -10.46
N LEU A 724 15.02 37.88 -11.77
CA LEU A 724 15.32 36.89 -12.82
C LEU A 724 16.74 36.34 -12.69
N GLN A 725 17.73 37.20 -12.44
CA GLN A 725 19.11 36.79 -12.22
C GLN A 725 19.21 35.90 -10.97
N ALA A 726 18.63 36.34 -9.85
CA ALA A 726 18.58 35.53 -8.64
C ALA A 726 17.89 34.19 -8.87
N PHE A 727 16.79 34.16 -9.63
CA PHE A 727 16.12 32.92 -10.01
C PHE A 727 17.03 31.99 -10.83
N CYS A 728 17.71 32.50 -11.86
CA CYS A 728 18.64 31.72 -12.69
C CYS A 728 19.83 31.19 -11.88
N GLU A 729 20.42 32.00 -11.00
CA GLU A 729 21.54 31.58 -10.13
C GLU A 729 21.10 30.47 -9.17
N GLN A 730 19.93 30.61 -8.53
CA GLN A 730 19.37 29.57 -7.66
C GLN A 730 19.03 28.30 -8.42
N LEU A 731 18.54 28.44 -9.66
CA LEU A 731 18.23 27.32 -10.53
C LEU A 731 19.51 26.58 -10.95
N ALA A 732 20.58 27.31 -11.29
CA ALA A 732 21.90 26.75 -11.60
C ALA A 732 22.51 26.04 -10.39
N GLN A 733 22.44 26.63 -9.19
CA GLN A 733 22.87 25.97 -7.95
C GLN A 733 22.09 24.68 -7.68
N ALA A 734 20.79 24.66 -7.99
CA ALA A 734 19.96 23.48 -7.83
C ALA A 734 20.32 22.37 -8.85
N VAL A 735 20.80 22.71 -10.05
CA VAL A 735 21.27 21.74 -11.05
C VAL A 735 22.47 20.91 -10.55
N TYR A 736 23.33 21.48 -9.71
CA TYR A 736 24.46 20.75 -9.12
C TYR A 736 24.06 19.79 -8.00
N ARG A 737 22.82 19.86 -7.50
CA ARG A 737 22.31 18.88 -6.55
C ARG A 737 21.89 17.64 -7.32
N ARG A 738 22.11 16.45 -6.72
CA ARG A 738 21.72 15.18 -7.34
C ARG A 738 20.24 15.26 -7.75
N PRO A 739 19.90 15.01 -9.03
CA PRO A 739 18.51 15.08 -9.47
C PRO A 739 17.68 14.14 -8.59
N GLU A 740 16.58 14.66 -8.05
CA GLU A 740 15.63 13.81 -7.37
C GLU A 740 15.05 12.83 -8.42
N ALA A 741 15.02 11.56 -8.03
CA ALA A 741 14.83 10.43 -8.94
C ALA A 741 13.54 10.51 -9.78
N GLU A 742 13.59 9.86 -10.94
CA GLU A 742 12.44 9.53 -11.77
C GLU A 742 11.29 8.89 -10.96
N PRO A 743 10.05 8.91 -11.49
CA PRO A 743 8.94 8.25 -10.84
C PRO A 743 9.28 6.80 -10.44
N VAL A 744 9.17 6.49 -9.15
CA VAL A 744 9.55 5.19 -8.60
C VAL A 744 8.54 4.15 -9.07
N MET A 745 9.01 3.25 -9.93
CA MET A 745 8.26 2.06 -10.34
C MET A 745 8.59 0.88 -9.42
N SER A 746 7.57 0.16 -8.98
CA SER A 746 7.72 -1.14 -8.30
C SER A 746 8.28 -2.19 -9.25
N ASP A 747 8.97 -3.20 -8.72
CA ASP A 747 9.52 -4.30 -9.52
C ASP A 747 8.43 -5.10 -10.25
N SER A 748 7.23 -5.23 -9.68
CA SER A 748 6.07 -5.85 -10.32
C SER A 748 5.65 -5.10 -11.60
N LEU A 749 5.54 -3.77 -11.52
CA LEU A 749 5.28 -2.89 -12.66
C LEU A 749 6.38 -2.98 -13.71
N ARG A 750 7.66 -2.99 -13.29
CA ARG A 750 8.79 -3.12 -14.22
C ARG A 750 8.80 -4.46 -14.94
N ALA A 751 8.59 -5.54 -14.20
CA ALA A 751 8.46 -6.89 -14.76
C ALA A 751 7.26 -6.99 -15.70
N CYS A 752 6.17 -6.28 -15.40
CA CYS A 752 5.03 -6.18 -16.30
C CYS A 752 5.48 -5.53 -17.61
N LEU A 753 6.13 -4.36 -17.57
CA LEU A 753 6.56 -3.59 -18.75
C LEU A 753 7.81 -4.14 -19.46
N ALA A 754 8.30 -5.34 -19.12
CA ALA A 754 9.49 -5.92 -19.73
C ALA A 754 9.36 -6.12 -21.26
N ASP A 755 8.14 -6.24 -21.77
CA ASP A 755 7.81 -6.31 -23.21
C ASP A 755 7.83 -4.96 -23.92
N ARG A 756 7.88 -3.85 -23.17
CA ARG A 756 7.88 -2.47 -23.65
C ARG A 756 8.98 -1.65 -22.96
N PRO A 757 10.25 -1.92 -23.26
CA PRO A 757 11.38 -1.19 -22.66
C PRO A 757 11.32 0.32 -22.97
N ASP A 758 10.67 0.72 -24.06
CA ASP A 758 10.38 2.13 -24.41
C ASP A 758 9.53 2.85 -23.34
N LEU A 759 8.71 2.12 -22.59
CA LEU A 759 7.89 2.68 -21.51
C LEU A 759 8.60 2.68 -20.15
N LEU A 760 9.64 1.85 -19.98
CA LEU A 760 10.47 1.84 -18.78
C LEU A 760 11.43 3.04 -18.76
N ASN A 761 12.01 3.34 -19.91
CA ASN A 761 12.92 4.47 -20.11
C ASN A 761 12.36 5.37 -21.22
N PRO A 762 11.27 6.11 -20.97
CA PRO A 762 10.63 6.95 -22.00
C PRO A 762 11.54 8.05 -22.54
N THR A 763 12.67 8.29 -21.88
CA THR A 763 13.68 9.26 -22.29
C THR A 763 15.05 8.61 -22.23
N ALA A 764 15.50 8.00 -23.34
CA ALA A 764 16.88 7.57 -23.56
C ALA A 764 17.89 8.75 -23.64
N ARG A 765 17.75 9.74 -22.74
CA ARG A 765 18.82 10.64 -22.31
C ARG A 765 19.33 10.11 -20.97
N ASP A 766 19.89 8.91 -21.00
CA ASP A 766 20.58 8.25 -19.89
C ASP A 766 21.93 8.92 -19.54
N SER A 767 22.08 10.23 -19.79
CA SER A 767 23.22 10.92 -19.22
C SER A 767 22.94 11.09 -17.74
N VAL A 768 23.86 10.60 -16.90
CA VAL A 768 23.93 10.86 -15.45
C VAL A 768 23.72 12.35 -15.10
N ASP A 769 23.89 13.23 -16.09
CA ASP A 769 23.77 14.69 -16.03
C ASP A 769 22.38 15.27 -16.36
N TYR A 770 21.33 14.46 -16.58
CA TYR A 770 20.00 15.02 -16.86
C TYR A 770 19.41 15.72 -15.61
N HIS A 771 19.09 17.01 -15.75
CA HIS A 771 18.44 17.78 -14.69
C HIS A 771 17.30 18.62 -15.27
N PRO A 772 16.04 18.50 -14.78
CA PRO A 772 14.91 19.24 -15.34
C PRO A 772 15.07 20.75 -15.22
N PHE A 773 15.82 21.23 -14.25
CA PHE A 773 16.15 22.67 -14.12
C PHE A 773 17.17 23.16 -15.14
N ARG A 774 18.01 22.27 -15.71
CA ARG A 774 18.90 22.62 -16.82
C ARG A 774 18.09 22.87 -18.09
N ASP A 775 17.07 22.06 -18.34
CA ASP A 775 16.13 22.31 -19.43
C ASP A 775 15.38 23.63 -19.21
N LEU A 776 14.93 23.93 -17.99
CA LEU A 776 14.28 25.21 -17.68
C LEU A 776 15.23 26.41 -17.94
N LEU A 777 16.49 26.31 -17.51
CA LEU A 777 17.52 27.33 -17.82
C LEU A 777 17.68 27.51 -19.33
N ALA A 778 17.76 26.41 -20.10
CA ALA A 778 17.88 26.47 -21.55
C ALA A 778 16.66 27.11 -22.23
N HIS A 779 15.46 26.97 -21.66
CA HIS A 779 14.26 27.65 -22.16
C HIS A 779 14.25 29.15 -21.82
N ILE A 780 14.80 29.52 -20.66
CA ILE A 780 14.87 30.91 -20.20
C ILE A 780 16.03 31.67 -20.86
N ASP A 781 17.01 30.96 -21.42
CA ASP A 781 18.28 31.50 -21.88
C ASP A 781 18.16 32.82 -22.67
N TYR A 782 18.76 33.84 -22.08
CA TYR A 782 18.82 35.21 -22.58
C TYR A 782 20.18 35.54 -23.19
N ALA A 783 21.15 34.62 -23.17
CA ALA A 783 22.51 34.85 -23.66
C ALA A 783 22.51 35.32 -25.13
N GLY A 784 21.66 34.74 -25.97
CA GLY A 784 21.48 35.16 -27.36
C GLY A 784 20.90 36.58 -27.55
N PHE A 785 20.29 37.18 -26.53
CA PHE A 785 19.65 38.50 -26.61
C PHE A 785 20.44 39.61 -25.93
N TYR A 786 21.23 39.29 -24.91
CA TYR A 786 21.96 40.27 -24.11
C TYR A 786 23.48 40.15 -24.20
N GLY A 787 24.01 39.13 -24.87
CA GLY A 787 25.45 38.91 -24.96
C GLY A 787 26.10 38.70 -23.58
N PHE A 788 25.35 38.16 -22.61
CA PHE A 788 25.95 37.65 -21.37
C PHE A 788 26.76 36.41 -21.73
N ASN A 789 28.08 36.55 -21.71
CA ASN A 789 29.03 35.45 -21.84
C ASN A 789 29.13 34.64 -20.54
#